data_AF-A0A1I5HPJ3-F1
#
_entry.id   AF-A0A1I5HPJ3-F1
#
_cell.length_a   1.000
_cell.length_b   1.000
_cell.length_c   1.000
_cell.angle_alpha   90.00
_cell.angle_beta   90.00
_cell.angle_gamma   90.00
#
_symmetry.space_group_name_H-M   'P 1'
#
loop_
_entity.id
_entity.type
_entity.pdbx_description
1 polymer ?
#
loop_
_entity_poly.entity_id
_entity_poly.type
_entity_poly.pdbx_seq_one_letter_code
_entity_poly.pdbx_strand_id
1 'polypeptide(L)'
;MVNRKVLELANHISRKKMGSKSGITETDPEYLILEPVVTEEMAEVALCMEIRKKSTAAELAPLCGKPVKKTEKLLWELAKAGVCFVNQINGVDNYWYDTWVPGIMEMMVNNKENVKKYPQIAEAFEAYGRVRGPKTTGAFPVGVGLMRVIPIEQAIDGETRRATYEEVSKYLNDNHIFSVSDCSCRTAREAMGEGCGHLKEDMCIQMGHAAEYYIRTRRGRQITKEEAFEIIKRAEENGLMHQIPNLDGSGKTHAICNCCGCSCLSLRTASMFKNVDMVRSNYVSHVNKEKCVACGECVETCPVNALQLGQKLCAVKPLPVKKTETPRDTEWGPDKWNPDYRTNRLNVVESGTSPCKTECPAHISIQGYIKLASQGRYTEALELIKHENPFPAVCGRICPRKCESACTRGDIDSPIAIDEIKKFIAEQDLNMKNRYVPEKRHEYGKKIAVIGAGPAGLSCAYYLAIDGYQVTVFEKQKVLGGMLTLGIPSFRLEKNVVNSEIEVLRALGVQFKTQVEVGKDISLKDLRAQGYKAFYLAIGAQAGRKLGIEGEDSEGVITGVEFLRNINLGNDLTVNGKTVVIGGGNVAIDVARTAVRTGASEVNMFCLESREDMPALAEEIEEALAEGIIINNSRGPKRILIENGRTAGVEFMKCISIYDENGKFNPIYDESDVITVKADHVLLSVGQSIDLGSLIEGSGIELNPNRTIKADPFTYQTGEPDVFTGGDVLTGPRFAIDAIAAGKQGAISIHRYVQPGQSMIIGRDRREYHAFDKENLNLGDYDRQPRQSAGHIAGVSSKSTFKDPRSTFTDEQVKKETERCLSCGATVVDEYLCVGCGACTMRCKFDAISLIRKYDGEGVAFEDLKPIVVKHILKRKGKIIMKKAKNLLRNK
;
A
#
# COMPACT_ATOMS: atom_id res chain seq x y z
N MET A 1 0.19 -45.72 4.50
CA MET A 1 -0.90 -46.73 4.39
C MET A 1 -2.18 -46.01 4.75
N VAL A 2 -3.21 -46.05 3.91
CA VAL A 2 -4.47 -45.30 4.14
C VAL A 2 -5.16 -45.82 5.40
N ASN A 3 -5.37 -44.96 6.40
CA ASN A 3 -6.19 -45.30 7.55
C ASN A 3 -7.67 -45.39 7.13
N ARG A 4 -8.18 -46.62 7.01
CA ARG A 4 -9.54 -46.89 6.54
C ARG A 4 -10.61 -46.27 7.43
N LYS A 5 -10.44 -46.28 8.75
CA LYS A 5 -11.43 -45.73 9.69
C LYS A 5 -11.50 -44.20 9.61
N VAL A 6 -10.37 -43.54 9.41
CA VAL A 6 -10.33 -42.09 9.17
C VAL A 6 -11.00 -41.74 7.82
N LEU A 7 -10.83 -42.57 6.79
CA LEU A 7 -11.52 -42.39 5.51
C LEU A 7 -13.04 -42.62 5.61
N GLU A 8 -13.45 -43.61 6.40
CA GLU A 8 -14.85 -43.84 6.77
C GLU A 8 -15.42 -42.60 7.47
N LEU A 9 -14.69 -42.01 8.42
CA LEU A 9 -15.09 -40.78 9.11
C LEU A 9 -15.23 -39.59 8.15
N ALA A 10 -14.27 -39.38 7.24
CA ALA A 10 -14.35 -38.28 6.28
C ALA A 10 -15.58 -38.39 5.36
N ASN A 11 -15.94 -39.62 4.95
CA ASN A 11 -17.16 -39.90 4.20
C ASN A 11 -18.42 -39.70 5.07
N HIS A 12 -18.39 -40.11 6.33
CA HIS A 12 -19.48 -39.94 7.30
C HIS A 12 -19.83 -38.47 7.53
N ILE A 13 -18.84 -37.64 7.86
CA ILE A 13 -19.02 -36.17 8.02
C ILE A 13 -19.58 -35.56 6.74
N SER A 14 -19.09 -36.02 5.58
CA SER A 14 -19.54 -35.55 4.28
C SER A 14 -20.91 -36.10 3.84
N ARG A 15 -21.53 -36.98 4.65
CA ARG A 15 -22.77 -37.71 4.34
C ARG A 15 -22.72 -38.42 2.97
N LYS A 16 -21.59 -39.05 2.67
CA LYS A 16 -21.33 -39.77 1.42
C LYS A 16 -21.06 -41.24 1.70
N LYS A 17 -21.38 -42.10 0.73
CA LYS A 17 -21.02 -43.51 0.78
C LYS A 17 -19.58 -43.69 0.34
N MET A 18 -18.74 -44.28 1.19
CA MET A 18 -17.35 -44.62 0.85
C MET A 18 -17.32 -45.56 -0.37
N GLY A 19 -16.39 -45.32 -1.30
CA GLY A 19 -16.27 -46.06 -2.56
C GLY A 19 -17.32 -45.70 -3.62
N SER A 20 -18.27 -44.80 -3.34
CA SER A 20 -19.17 -44.26 -4.36
C SER A 20 -18.46 -43.21 -5.22
N LYS A 21 -19.01 -42.92 -6.41
CA LYS A 21 -18.47 -41.89 -7.33
C LYS A 21 -18.35 -40.50 -6.69
N SER A 22 -19.20 -40.19 -5.71
CA SER A 22 -19.16 -38.92 -4.99
C SER A 22 -18.42 -39.00 -3.66
N GLY A 23 -17.98 -40.20 -3.25
CA GLY A 23 -17.28 -40.47 -2.00
C GLY A 23 -15.97 -39.70 -1.85
N ILE A 24 -15.58 -39.49 -0.61
CA ILE A 24 -14.27 -38.93 -0.25
C ILE A 24 -13.22 -40.03 -0.42
N THR A 25 -12.10 -39.66 -1.03
CA THR A 25 -10.91 -40.50 -1.24
C THR A 25 -9.76 -40.05 -0.35
N GLU A 26 -8.69 -40.83 -0.30
CA GLU A 26 -7.45 -40.52 0.41
C GLU A 26 -6.71 -39.28 -0.12
N THR A 27 -7.08 -38.80 -1.31
CA THR A 27 -6.51 -37.59 -1.92
C THR A 27 -7.36 -36.34 -1.71
N ASP A 28 -8.58 -36.51 -1.18
CA ASP A 28 -9.48 -35.39 -0.94
C ASP A 28 -9.07 -34.63 0.34
N PRO A 29 -9.23 -33.30 0.36
CA PRO A 29 -8.84 -32.46 1.50
C PRO A 29 -9.55 -32.84 2.81
N GLU A 30 -10.77 -33.34 2.73
CA GLU A 30 -11.54 -33.84 3.88
C GLU A 30 -10.84 -35.01 4.60
N TYR A 31 -10.12 -35.88 3.89
CA TYR A 31 -9.34 -36.94 4.51
C TYR A 31 -7.97 -36.43 4.99
N LEU A 32 -7.28 -35.69 4.12
CA LEU A 32 -5.90 -35.22 4.37
C LEU A 32 -5.77 -34.35 5.63
N ILE A 33 -6.83 -33.59 5.97
CA ILE A 33 -6.82 -32.78 7.18
C ILE A 33 -6.91 -33.64 8.46
N LEU A 34 -7.60 -34.77 8.42
CA LEU A 34 -7.82 -35.66 9.57
C LEU A 34 -6.67 -36.64 9.79
N GLU A 35 -6.12 -37.16 8.70
CA GLU A 35 -5.11 -38.22 8.68
C GLU A 35 -3.93 -38.07 9.66
N PRO A 36 -3.32 -36.88 9.87
CA PRO A 36 -2.10 -36.78 10.64
C PRO A 36 -2.34 -36.75 12.16
N VAL A 37 -3.59 -36.50 12.59
CA VAL A 37 -3.93 -36.20 13.99
C VAL A 37 -5.11 -37.00 14.54
N VAL A 38 -5.88 -37.69 13.68
CA VAL A 38 -7.00 -38.53 14.08
C VAL A 38 -6.58 -40.00 14.01
N THR A 39 -6.60 -40.67 15.15
CA THR A 39 -6.31 -42.10 15.23
C THR A 39 -7.51 -42.95 14.80
N GLU A 40 -7.28 -44.25 14.58
CA GLU A 40 -8.34 -45.20 14.29
C GLU A 40 -9.40 -45.24 15.42
N GLU A 41 -8.97 -45.29 16.69
CA GLU A 41 -9.90 -45.31 17.82
C GLU A 41 -10.70 -44.01 17.95
N MET A 42 -10.08 -42.86 17.67
CA MET A 42 -10.78 -41.56 17.60
C MET A 42 -11.83 -41.59 16.50
N ALA A 43 -11.50 -42.10 15.32
CA ALA A 43 -12.42 -42.18 14.21
C ALA A 43 -13.63 -43.09 14.51
N GLU A 44 -13.41 -44.23 15.18
CA GLU A 44 -14.49 -45.11 15.63
C GLU A 44 -15.49 -44.41 16.56
N VAL A 45 -15.02 -43.56 17.47
CA VAL A 45 -15.90 -42.78 18.36
C VAL A 45 -16.64 -41.70 17.57
N ALA A 46 -15.94 -40.96 16.70
CA ALA A 46 -16.54 -39.89 15.91
C ALA A 46 -17.59 -40.40 14.90
N LEU A 47 -17.45 -41.64 14.41
CA LEU A 47 -18.44 -42.30 13.54
C LEU A 47 -19.79 -42.51 14.23
N CYS A 48 -19.83 -42.59 15.56
CA CYS A 48 -21.07 -42.71 16.34
C CYS A 48 -21.74 -41.36 16.62
N MET A 49 -21.07 -40.24 16.28
CA MET A 49 -21.63 -38.90 16.44
C MET A 49 -22.47 -38.51 15.22
N GLU A 50 -23.42 -37.61 15.44
CA GLU A 50 -24.21 -36.98 14.38
C GLU A 50 -23.87 -35.48 14.29
N ILE A 51 -23.90 -34.94 13.08
CA ILE A 51 -23.61 -33.52 12.83
C ILE A 51 -24.57 -32.61 13.62
N ARG A 52 -24.00 -31.66 14.35
CA ARG A 52 -24.69 -30.67 15.20
C ARG A 52 -25.62 -31.26 16.27
N LYS A 53 -25.55 -32.56 16.55
CA LYS A 53 -26.25 -33.21 17.66
C LYS A 53 -25.32 -33.36 18.84
N LYS A 54 -25.70 -32.76 19.98
CA LYS A 54 -24.96 -32.86 21.22
C LYS A 54 -25.14 -34.25 21.84
N SER A 55 -24.04 -34.86 22.26
CA SER A 55 -24.06 -36.16 22.95
C SER A 55 -22.96 -36.23 24.00
N THR A 56 -23.24 -36.96 25.07
CA THR A 56 -22.31 -37.22 26.16
C THR A 56 -21.45 -38.46 25.87
N ALA A 57 -20.33 -38.61 26.58
CA ALA A 57 -19.53 -39.83 26.51
C ALA A 57 -20.33 -41.08 26.92
N ALA A 58 -21.28 -40.95 27.86
CA ALA A 58 -22.13 -42.04 28.32
C ALA A 58 -23.11 -42.53 27.25
N GLU A 59 -23.65 -41.62 26.43
CA GLU A 59 -24.55 -41.96 25.31
C GLU A 59 -23.79 -42.58 24.13
N LEU A 60 -22.56 -42.12 23.86
CA LEU A 60 -21.77 -42.60 22.71
C LEU A 60 -21.02 -43.91 23.01
N ALA A 61 -20.62 -44.15 24.26
CA ALA A 61 -19.90 -45.35 24.69
C ALA A 61 -20.54 -46.69 24.26
N PRO A 62 -21.85 -46.93 24.45
CA PRO A 62 -22.49 -48.16 23.98
C PRO A 62 -22.54 -48.27 22.45
N LEU A 63 -22.62 -47.13 21.74
CA LEU A 63 -22.68 -47.11 20.27
C LEU A 63 -21.34 -47.48 19.62
N CYS A 64 -20.22 -47.11 20.23
CA CYS A 64 -18.88 -47.43 19.75
C CYS A 64 -18.27 -48.68 20.41
N GLY A 65 -18.97 -49.32 21.35
CA GLY A 65 -18.50 -50.51 22.06
C GLY A 65 -17.28 -50.27 22.95
N LYS A 66 -17.13 -49.06 23.51
CA LYS A 66 -15.98 -48.68 24.37
C LYS A 66 -16.43 -48.29 25.79
N PRO A 67 -15.60 -48.49 26.83
CA PRO A 67 -15.90 -48.00 28.17
C PRO A 67 -16.03 -46.47 28.21
N VAL A 68 -16.97 -45.96 29.02
CA VAL A 68 -17.28 -44.50 29.12
C VAL A 68 -16.02 -43.65 29.32
N LYS A 69 -15.13 -44.01 30.24
CA LYS A 69 -13.88 -43.26 30.48
C LYS A 69 -12.94 -43.23 29.26
N LYS A 70 -12.90 -44.32 28.48
CA LYS A 70 -12.09 -44.37 27.25
C LYS A 70 -12.72 -43.50 26.17
N THR A 71 -14.04 -43.56 26.02
CA THR A 71 -14.80 -42.71 25.09
C THR A 71 -14.63 -41.24 25.43
N GLU A 72 -14.71 -40.86 26.71
CA GLU A 72 -14.48 -39.50 27.19
C GLU A 72 -13.09 -38.99 26.83
N LYS A 73 -12.04 -39.80 27.06
CA LYS A 73 -10.67 -39.46 26.67
C LYS A 73 -10.54 -39.23 25.16
N LEU A 74 -11.10 -40.12 24.34
CA LEU A 74 -11.04 -40.02 22.87
C LEU A 74 -11.83 -38.83 22.34
N LEU A 75 -12.99 -38.51 22.94
CA LEU A 75 -13.79 -37.32 22.62
C LEU A 75 -13.03 -36.03 22.95
N TRP A 76 -12.33 -36.01 24.08
CA TRP A 76 -11.47 -34.88 24.44
C TRP A 76 -10.28 -34.73 23.47
N GLU A 77 -9.67 -35.83 23.03
CA GLU A 77 -8.63 -35.82 22.01
C GLU A 77 -9.16 -35.33 20.65
N LEU A 78 -10.37 -35.74 20.25
CA LEU A 78 -11.04 -35.25 19.04
C LEU A 78 -11.32 -33.75 19.13
N ALA A 79 -11.78 -33.28 20.30
CA ALA A 79 -12.00 -31.87 20.57
C ALA A 79 -10.68 -31.08 20.49
N LYS A 80 -9.59 -31.61 21.08
CA LYS A 80 -8.24 -31.05 20.97
C LYS A 80 -7.61 -31.15 19.59
N ALA A 81 -8.06 -32.06 18.73
CA ALA A 81 -7.68 -32.12 17.32
C ALA A 81 -8.44 -31.08 16.49
N GLY A 82 -9.67 -30.71 16.90
CA GLY A 82 -10.54 -29.75 16.21
C GLY A 82 -11.64 -30.42 15.40
N VAL A 83 -11.87 -31.72 15.61
CA VAL A 83 -12.88 -32.50 14.90
C VAL A 83 -14.28 -32.25 15.49
N CYS A 84 -14.37 -31.98 16.79
CA CYS A 84 -15.62 -31.68 17.48
C CYS A 84 -15.48 -30.54 18.48
N PHE A 85 -16.61 -29.94 18.84
CA PHE A 85 -16.77 -29.06 19.99
C PHE A 85 -16.92 -29.87 21.28
N VAL A 86 -16.66 -29.20 22.40
CA VAL A 86 -16.97 -29.67 23.75
C VAL A 86 -17.46 -28.51 24.59
N ASN A 87 -18.59 -28.71 25.26
CA ASN A 87 -19.20 -27.76 26.19
C ASN A 87 -19.82 -28.47 27.37
N GLN A 88 -19.83 -27.81 28.53
CA GLN A 88 -20.46 -28.34 29.72
C GLN A 88 -21.94 -27.93 29.79
N ILE A 89 -22.84 -28.92 29.84
CA ILE A 89 -24.29 -28.70 30.00
C ILE A 89 -24.72 -29.48 31.24
N ASN A 90 -25.31 -28.79 32.22
CA ASN A 90 -25.72 -29.37 33.50
C ASN A 90 -24.58 -30.15 34.20
N GLY A 91 -23.35 -29.64 34.12
CA GLY A 91 -22.18 -30.26 34.72
C GLY A 91 -21.55 -31.39 33.88
N VAL A 92 -22.14 -31.77 32.74
CA VAL A 92 -21.67 -32.89 31.91
C VAL A 92 -21.14 -32.39 30.56
N ASP A 93 -19.99 -32.94 30.15
CA ASP A 93 -19.42 -32.65 28.85
C ASP A 93 -20.26 -33.24 27.70
N ASN A 94 -20.63 -32.35 26.78
CA ASN A 94 -21.36 -32.65 25.57
C ASN A 94 -20.48 -32.35 24.36
N TYR A 95 -20.45 -33.27 23.41
CA TYR A 95 -19.62 -33.23 22.21
C TYR A 95 -20.49 -33.27 20.95
N TRP A 96 -20.09 -32.54 19.91
CA TRP A 96 -20.69 -32.59 18.57
C TRP A 96 -19.70 -32.04 17.53
N TYR A 97 -19.85 -32.42 16.26
CA TYR A 97 -19.09 -31.81 15.17
C TYR A 97 -20.01 -30.98 14.27
N ASP A 98 -19.45 -29.98 13.58
CA ASP A 98 -20.17 -29.12 12.63
C ASP A 98 -19.84 -29.50 11.18
N THR A 99 -20.22 -28.66 10.22
CA THR A 99 -19.80 -28.84 8.83
C THR A 99 -18.27 -28.71 8.67
N TRP A 100 -17.76 -29.08 7.50
CA TRP A 100 -16.34 -28.87 7.18
C TRP A 100 -15.94 -27.39 7.26
N VAL A 101 -16.75 -26.51 6.66
CA VAL A 101 -16.55 -25.05 6.58
C VAL A 101 -17.93 -24.36 6.52
N PRO A 102 -18.29 -23.50 7.49
CA PRO A 102 -17.57 -23.26 8.74
C PRO A 102 -17.65 -24.43 9.72
N GLY A 103 -16.53 -24.74 10.37
CA GLY A 103 -16.48 -25.71 11.47
C GLY A 103 -15.13 -26.41 11.58
N ILE A 104 -15.12 -27.70 11.24
CA ILE A 104 -14.00 -28.61 11.51
C ILE A 104 -12.68 -28.05 10.97
N MET A 105 -12.64 -27.59 9.72
CA MET A 105 -11.37 -27.19 9.13
C MET A 105 -10.80 -25.91 9.76
N GLU A 106 -11.65 -24.92 10.06
CA GLU A 106 -11.21 -23.72 10.79
C GLU A 106 -10.67 -24.07 12.17
N MET A 107 -11.32 -24.98 12.90
CA MET A 107 -10.91 -25.40 14.24
C MET A 107 -9.61 -26.19 14.20
N MET A 108 -9.45 -27.11 13.25
CA MET A 108 -8.22 -27.89 13.09
C MET A 108 -7.02 -26.99 12.75
N VAL A 109 -7.19 -26.03 11.84
CA VAL A 109 -6.14 -25.07 11.47
C VAL A 109 -5.84 -24.08 12.59
N ASN A 110 -6.83 -23.76 13.43
CA ASN A 110 -6.60 -22.89 14.59
C ASN A 110 -5.65 -23.54 15.63
N ASN A 111 -5.53 -24.87 15.62
CA ASN A 111 -4.47 -25.54 16.38
C ASN A 111 -3.09 -25.33 15.73
N LYS A 112 -2.43 -24.23 16.13
CA LYS A 112 -1.13 -23.80 15.59
C LYS A 112 -0.02 -24.85 15.76
N GLU A 113 -0.05 -25.62 16.85
CA GLU A 113 0.92 -26.69 17.10
C GLU A 113 0.78 -27.81 16.07
N ASN A 114 -0.45 -28.22 15.78
CA ASN A 114 -0.73 -29.22 14.75
C ASN A 114 -0.38 -28.71 13.36
N VAL A 115 -0.69 -27.45 13.02
CA VAL A 115 -0.31 -26.88 11.71
C VAL A 115 1.21 -26.81 11.55
N LYS A 116 1.94 -26.42 12.62
CA LYS A 116 3.41 -26.40 12.60
C LYS A 116 4.01 -27.79 12.43
N LYS A 117 3.41 -28.80 13.07
CA LYS A 117 3.86 -30.20 13.00
C LYS A 117 3.46 -30.89 11.69
N TYR A 118 2.28 -30.55 11.16
CA TYR A 118 1.66 -31.15 9.99
C TYR A 118 1.08 -30.07 9.06
N PRO A 119 1.92 -29.44 8.22
CA PRO A 119 1.49 -28.38 7.30
C PRO A 119 0.35 -28.78 6.36
N GLN A 120 0.20 -30.08 6.06
CA GLN A 120 -0.91 -30.61 5.27
C GLN A 120 -2.30 -30.22 5.80
N ILE A 121 -2.45 -29.93 7.11
CA ILE A 121 -3.71 -29.46 7.69
C ILE A 121 -4.11 -28.10 7.09
N ALA A 122 -3.15 -27.18 6.95
CA ALA A 122 -3.37 -25.87 6.33
C ALA A 122 -3.65 -26.01 4.83
N GLU A 123 -2.87 -26.83 4.12
CA GLU A 123 -3.03 -27.09 2.69
C GLU A 123 -4.39 -27.71 2.38
N ALA A 124 -4.85 -28.65 3.19
CA ALA A 124 -6.16 -29.28 3.04
C ALA A 124 -7.31 -28.27 3.22
N PHE A 125 -7.22 -27.36 4.20
CA PHE A 125 -8.22 -26.31 4.38
C PHE A 125 -8.27 -25.35 3.18
N GLU A 126 -7.11 -24.95 2.66
CA GLU A 126 -7.02 -24.15 1.44
C GLU A 126 -7.67 -24.87 0.25
N ALA A 127 -7.26 -26.12 0.04
CA ALA A 127 -7.65 -26.96 -1.09
C ALA A 127 -9.15 -27.27 -1.07
N TYR A 128 -9.76 -27.44 0.11
CA TYR A 128 -11.19 -27.68 0.24
C TYR A 128 -12.02 -26.62 -0.49
N GLY A 129 -11.79 -25.34 -0.21
CA GLY A 129 -12.57 -24.31 -0.90
C GLY A 129 -12.19 -24.12 -2.38
N ARG A 130 -10.97 -24.51 -2.80
CA ARG A 130 -10.59 -24.54 -4.22
C ARG A 130 -11.30 -25.66 -4.99
N VAL A 131 -11.45 -26.84 -4.38
CA VAL A 131 -12.08 -28.02 -4.99
C VAL A 131 -13.61 -27.99 -4.87
N ARG A 132 -14.14 -27.53 -3.75
CA ARG A 132 -15.59 -27.52 -3.44
C ARG A 132 -16.27 -26.21 -3.77
N GLY A 133 -15.58 -25.08 -3.62
CA GLY A 133 -16.13 -23.73 -3.88
C GLY A 133 -16.76 -23.56 -5.26
N PRO A 134 -16.12 -23.99 -6.36
CA PRO A 134 -16.72 -23.93 -7.70
C PRO A 134 -18.10 -24.59 -7.81
N LYS A 135 -18.33 -25.68 -7.07
CA LYS A 135 -19.55 -26.49 -7.14
C LYS A 135 -20.76 -25.78 -6.53
N THR A 136 -20.57 -24.69 -5.79
CA THR A 136 -21.64 -23.93 -5.14
C THR A 136 -21.97 -22.62 -5.88
N THR A 137 -21.36 -22.39 -7.05
CA THR A 137 -21.51 -21.13 -7.78
C THR A 137 -22.96 -20.89 -8.23
N GLY A 138 -23.54 -19.78 -7.79
CA GLY A 138 -24.94 -19.42 -8.04
C GLY A 138 -25.96 -20.35 -7.36
N ALA A 139 -25.55 -21.19 -6.40
CA ALA A 139 -26.45 -22.11 -5.73
C ALA A 139 -27.24 -21.45 -4.58
N PHE A 140 -26.69 -20.40 -3.97
CA PHE A 140 -27.23 -19.77 -2.77
C PHE A 140 -27.93 -18.45 -3.10
N PRO A 141 -29.13 -18.20 -2.53
CA PRO A 141 -29.69 -16.86 -2.50
C PRO A 141 -28.91 -15.96 -1.54
N VAL A 142 -29.02 -14.64 -1.73
CA VAL A 142 -28.43 -13.63 -0.86
C VAL A 142 -28.89 -13.84 0.60
N GLY A 143 -27.95 -13.73 1.55
CA GLY A 143 -28.20 -13.85 2.99
C GLY A 143 -28.21 -15.28 3.55
N VAL A 144 -28.23 -16.31 2.69
CA VAL A 144 -28.35 -17.73 3.08
C VAL A 144 -27.04 -18.51 2.90
N GLY A 145 -25.98 -17.86 2.42
CA GLY A 145 -24.66 -18.45 2.30
C GLY A 145 -24.11 -18.99 3.64
N LEU A 146 -23.15 -19.91 3.59
CA LEU A 146 -22.60 -20.56 4.79
C LEU A 146 -21.83 -19.61 5.70
N MET A 147 -21.22 -18.60 5.08
CA MET A 147 -20.55 -17.48 5.72
C MET A 147 -21.24 -16.19 5.27
N ARG A 148 -21.23 -15.16 6.09
CA ARG A 148 -21.88 -13.89 5.78
C ARG A 148 -21.01 -12.72 6.20
N VAL A 149 -20.80 -11.78 5.29
CA VAL A 149 -20.24 -10.46 5.57
C VAL A 149 -21.25 -9.67 6.38
N ILE A 150 -20.80 -9.14 7.50
CA ILE A 150 -21.56 -8.19 8.31
C ILE A 150 -21.01 -6.79 8.01
N PRO A 151 -21.87 -5.82 7.66
CA PRO A 151 -21.44 -4.44 7.49
C PRO A 151 -20.75 -3.92 8.74
N ILE A 152 -19.75 -3.06 8.56
CA ILE A 152 -19.28 -2.19 9.65
C ILE A 152 -20.49 -1.38 10.11
N GLU A 153 -20.80 -1.45 11.40
CA GLU A 153 -22.06 -0.98 11.96
C GLU A 153 -22.25 0.53 11.74
N GLN A 154 -21.18 1.31 11.94
CA GLN A 154 -21.17 2.76 11.67
C GLN A 154 -21.51 3.10 10.21
N ALA A 155 -21.22 2.21 9.27
CA ALA A 155 -21.51 2.43 7.85
C ALA A 155 -23.00 2.27 7.50
N ILE A 156 -23.83 1.73 8.41
CA ILE A 156 -25.28 1.54 8.23
C ILE A 156 -26.11 2.34 9.24
N ASP A 157 -25.50 3.18 10.08
CA ASP A 157 -26.21 3.96 11.10
C ASP A 157 -27.28 4.90 10.52
N GLY A 158 -27.02 5.47 9.35
CA GLY A 158 -27.96 6.34 8.63
C GLY A 158 -29.00 5.60 7.79
N GLU A 159 -28.95 4.27 7.68
CA GLU A 159 -29.87 3.50 6.86
C GLU A 159 -31.14 3.14 7.63
N THR A 160 -32.25 3.76 7.22
CA THR A 160 -33.59 3.57 7.82
C THR A 160 -34.08 2.13 7.84
N ARG A 161 -33.63 1.31 6.87
CA ARG A 161 -34.00 -0.10 6.76
C ARG A 161 -33.00 -1.04 7.43
N ARG A 162 -32.12 -0.56 8.32
CA ARG A 162 -31.18 -1.45 9.02
C ARG A 162 -31.91 -2.51 9.85
N ALA A 163 -31.28 -3.67 10.01
CA ALA A 163 -31.79 -4.75 10.84
C ALA A 163 -30.74 -5.19 11.85
N THR A 164 -31.20 -5.54 13.05
CA THR A 164 -30.30 -5.85 14.17
C THR A 164 -29.42 -7.08 13.91
N TYR A 165 -29.86 -8.04 13.08
CA TYR A 165 -29.02 -9.18 12.66
C TYR A 165 -27.90 -8.81 11.67
N GLU A 166 -27.77 -7.54 11.29
CA GLU A 166 -26.65 -7.02 10.50
C GLU A 166 -25.72 -6.14 11.35
N GLU A 167 -25.93 -6.09 12.67
CA GLU A 167 -25.17 -5.25 13.61
C GLU A 167 -24.21 -6.14 14.42
N VAL A 168 -22.94 -5.76 14.48
CA VAL A 168 -21.92 -6.50 15.25
C VAL A 168 -22.25 -6.41 16.74
N SER A 169 -22.71 -5.24 17.20
CA SER A 169 -23.08 -4.97 18.58
C SER A 169 -24.18 -5.90 19.08
N LYS A 170 -25.15 -6.28 18.24
CA LYS A 170 -26.17 -7.28 18.60
C LYS A 170 -25.52 -8.57 19.09
N TYR A 171 -24.61 -9.12 18.30
CA TYR A 171 -23.98 -10.40 18.60
C TYR A 171 -23.11 -10.33 19.85
N LEU A 172 -22.38 -9.23 20.04
CA LEU A 172 -21.57 -9.02 21.24
C LEU A 172 -22.44 -8.79 22.48
N ASN A 173 -23.58 -8.13 22.38
CA ASN A 173 -24.45 -7.86 23.52
C ASN A 173 -25.28 -9.07 23.96
N ASP A 174 -25.66 -9.94 23.01
CA ASP A 174 -26.44 -11.16 23.28
C ASP A 174 -25.60 -12.28 23.94
N ASN A 175 -24.30 -12.06 24.15
CA ASN A 175 -23.37 -13.05 24.70
C ASN A 175 -22.67 -12.56 25.98
N HIS A 176 -22.22 -13.50 26.80
CA HIS A 176 -21.57 -13.23 28.10
C HIS A 176 -20.17 -13.83 28.24
N ILE A 177 -19.83 -14.80 27.40
CA ILE A 177 -18.51 -15.43 27.39
C ILE A 177 -17.88 -15.23 26.01
N PHE A 178 -16.63 -14.78 26.02
CA PHE A 178 -15.87 -14.42 24.83
C PHE A 178 -14.47 -15.01 24.89
N SER A 179 -13.98 -15.42 23.73
CA SER A 179 -12.57 -15.68 23.52
C SER A 179 -12.11 -15.05 22.21
N VAL A 180 -10.81 -14.86 22.08
CA VAL A 180 -10.21 -14.51 20.80
C VAL A 180 -9.08 -15.47 20.47
N SER A 181 -8.94 -15.77 19.18
CA SER A 181 -7.87 -16.56 18.62
C SER A 181 -7.39 -15.99 17.29
N ASP A 182 -6.29 -16.55 16.79
CA ASP A 182 -5.73 -16.20 15.49
C ASP A 182 -6.69 -16.55 14.34
N CYS A 183 -6.59 -15.80 13.24
CA CYS A 183 -7.34 -16.08 12.03
C CYS A 183 -6.85 -17.39 11.37
N SER A 184 -7.68 -18.44 11.37
CA SER A 184 -7.37 -19.71 10.71
C SER A 184 -7.02 -19.57 9.22
N CYS A 185 -7.67 -18.65 8.50
CA CYS A 185 -7.34 -18.40 7.09
C CYS A 185 -5.94 -17.83 6.90
N ARG A 186 -5.52 -16.88 7.76
CA ARG A 186 -4.17 -16.30 7.71
C ARG A 186 -3.13 -17.30 8.21
N THR A 187 -3.44 -18.11 9.22
CA THR A 187 -2.60 -19.23 9.66
C THR A 187 -2.33 -20.22 8.52
N ALA A 188 -3.37 -20.61 7.77
CA ALA A 188 -3.19 -21.51 6.63
C ALA A 188 -2.31 -20.89 5.54
N ARG A 189 -2.56 -19.63 5.16
CA ARG A 189 -1.75 -18.93 4.16
C ARG A 189 -0.31 -18.74 4.61
N GLU A 190 -0.08 -18.40 5.88
CA GLU A 190 1.26 -18.29 6.47
C GLU A 190 2.02 -19.63 6.38
N ALA A 191 1.38 -20.74 6.76
CA ALA A 191 1.99 -22.07 6.70
C ALA A 191 2.40 -22.48 5.28
N MET A 192 1.71 -21.95 4.26
CA MET A 192 2.00 -22.17 2.85
C MET A 192 2.98 -21.14 2.25
N GLY A 193 3.46 -20.15 3.03
CA GLY A 193 4.31 -19.06 2.51
C GLY A 193 3.55 -18.04 1.65
N GLU A 194 2.22 -18.02 1.75
CA GLU A 194 1.32 -17.18 0.95
C GLU A 194 0.63 -16.09 1.77
N GLY A 195 1.17 -15.72 2.92
CA GLY A 195 0.63 -14.64 3.75
C GLY A 195 0.57 -13.29 3.01
N CYS A 196 -0.37 -12.43 3.39
CA CYS A 196 -0.66 -11.16 2.70
C CYS A 196 -0.16 -9.90 3.43
N GLY A 197 0.64 -10.04 4.49
CA GLY A 197 1.15 -8.94 5.32
C GLY A 197 0.11 -8.30 6.24
N HIS A 198 -1.02 -8.97 6.52
CA HIS A 198 -1.98 -8.49 7.52
C HIS A 198 -1.83 -9.31 8.82
N LEU A 199 -2.08 -8.67 9.96
CA LEU A 199 -2.05 -9.30 11.29
C LEU A 199 -2.83 -10.61 11.34
N LYS A 200 -2.29 -11.64 11.98
CA LYS A 200 -2.95 -12.94 12.16
C LYS A 200 -3.61 -13.05 13.54
N GLU A 201 -2.99 -12.44 14.54
CA GLU A 201 -3.24 -12.56 15.96
C GLU A 201 -4.51 -11.81 16.38
N ASP A 202 -5.28 -12.40 17.30
CA ASP A 202 -6.49 -11.79 17.89
C ASP A 202 -7.51 -11.27 16.86
N MET A 203 -7.84 -12.09 15.87
CA MET A 203 -8.70 -11.72 14.73
C MET A 203 -10.04 -12.45 14.70
N CYS A 204 -10.13 -13.62 15.32
CA CYS A 204 -11.35 -14.41 15.36
C CYS A 204 -11.91 -14.37 16.78
N ILE A 205 -13.04 -13.70 16.97
CA ILE A 205 -13.77 -13.65 18.24
C ILE A 205 -14.76 -14.81 18.25
N GLN A 206 -14.75 -15.61 19.31
CA GLN A 206 -15.75 -16.63 19.56
C GLN A 206 -16.64 -16.21 20.72
N MET A 207 -17.89 -16.68 20.69
CA MET A 207 -18.93 -16.30 21.63
C MET A 207 -19.69 -17.54 22.11
N GLY A 208 -20.21 -17.48 23.35
CA GLY A 208 -21.05 -18.52 23.90
C GLY A 208 -20.34 -19.88 23.95
N HIS A 209 -20.97 -20.90 23.35
CA HIS A 209 -20.43 -22.26 23.35
C HIS A 209 -19.07 -22.35 22.64
N ALA A 210 -18.86 -21.59 21.56
CA ALA A 210 -17.57 -21.60 20.88
C ALA A 210 -16.48 -20.97 21.76
N ALA A 211 -16.79 -19.90 22.49
CA ALA A 211 -15.82 -19.30 23.42
C ALA A 211 -15.37 -20.29 24.50
N GLU A 212 -16.31 -20.98 25.15
CA GLU A 212 -15.98 -22.00 26.16
C GLU A 212 -15.06 -23.09 25.57
N TYR A 213 -15.35 -23.57 24.36
CA TYR A 213 -14.51 -24.56 23.68
C TYR A 213 -13.07 -24.06 23.48
N TYR A 214 -12.90 -22.84 22.97
CA TYR A 214 -11.57 -22.26 22.71
C TYR A 214 -10.77 -22.03 23.99
N ILE A 215 -11.45 -21.62 25.07
CA ILE A 215 -10.85 -21.44 26.40
C ILE A 215 -10.39 -22.79 26.95
N ARG A 216 -11.29 -23.80 26.96
CA ARG A 216 -11.02 -25.13 27.52
C ARG A 216 -9.91 -25.87 26.77
N THR A 217 -9.85 -25.70 25.45
CA THR A 217 -8.80 -26.30 24.61
C THR A 217 -7.50 -25.48 24.56
N ARG A 218 -7.45 -24.31 25.23
CA ARG A 218 -6.31 -23.38 25.24
C ARG A 218 -5.90 -22.87 23.85
N ARG A 219 -6.86 -22.76 22.94
CA ARG A 219 -6.66 -22.29 21.57
C ARG A 219 -6.98 -20.81 21.39
N GLY A 220 -7.84 -20.29 22.25
CA GLY A 220 -8.12 -18.87 22.37
C GLY A 220 -7.91 -18.42 23.81
N ARG A 221 -7.61 -17.14 23.97
CA ARG A 221 -7.58 -16.49 25.28
C ARG A 221 -8.96 -15.95 25.59
N GLN A 222 -9.39 -16.07 26.84
CA GLN A 222 -10.62 -15.44 27.31
C GLN A 222 -10.45 -13.92 27.29
N ILE A 223 -11.50 -13.20 26.87
CA ILE A 223 -11.52 -11.73 26.81
C ILE A 223 -12.79 -11.18 27.43
N THR A 224 -12.78 -9.90 27.76
CA THR A 224 -14.00 -9.19 28.16
C THR A 224 -14.81 -8.78 26.92
N LYS A 225 -16.05 -8.33 27.15
CA LYS A 225 -16.89 -7.79 26.08
C LYS A 225 -16.31 -6.48 25.54
N GLU A 226 -15.80 -5.64 26.44
CA GLU A 226 -15.18 -4.35 26.12
C GLU A 226 -13.96 -4.57 25.21
N GLU A 227 -13.12 -5.55 25.53
CA GLU A 227 -11.99 -5.93 24.69
C GLU A 227 -12.44 -6.48 23.33
N ALA A 228 -13.57 -7.20 23.26
CA ALA A 228 -14.13 -7.65 21.98
C ALA A 228 -14.51 -6.46 21.08
N PHE A 229 -15.12 -5.41 21.63
CA PHE A 229 -15.40 -4.16 20.91
C PHE A 229 -14.11 -3.43 20.47
N GLU A 230 -13.07 -3.41 21.32
CA GLU A 230 -11.78 -2.84 20.96
C GLU A 230 -11.11 -3.59 19.79
N ILE A 231 -11.21 -4.93 19.77
CA ILE A 231 -10.70 -5.74 18.66
C ILE A 231 -11.45 -5.45 17.36
N ILE A 232 -12.78 -5.30 17.41
CA ILE A 232 -13.61 -4.90 16.26
C ILE A 232 -13.17 -3.54 15.73
N LYS A 233 -13.05 -2.54 16.61
CA LYS A 233 -12.62 -1.18 16.24
C LYS A 233 -11.23 -1.19 15.61
N ARG A 234 -10.27 -1.87 16.24
CA ARG A 234 -8.90 -2.02 15.73
C ARG A 234 -8.90 -2.69 14.36
N ALA A 235 -9.74 -3.71 14.14
CA ALA A 235 -9.84 -4.37 12.84
C ALA A 235 -10.34 -3.40 11.75
N GLU A 236 -11.38 -2.61 12.04
CA GLU A 236 -11.93 -1.60 11.12
C GLU A 236 -10.91 -0.51 10.78
N GLU A 237 -10.18 0.00 11.79
CA GLU A 237 -9.09 0.98 11.63
C GLU A 237 -7.96 0.44 10.75
N ASN A 238 -7.73 -0.87 10.77
CA ASN A 238 -6.78 -1.58 9.91
C ASN A 238 -7.38 -1.99 8.55
N GLY A 239 -8.59 -1.53 8.21
CA GLY A 239 -9.23 -1.80 6.92
C GLY A 239 -9.75 -3.24 6.76
N LEU A 240 -9.90 -3.96 7.86
CA LEU A 240 -10.53 -5.28 7.89
C LEU A 240 -12.04 -5.14 8.02
N MET A 241 -12.76 -6.19 7.62
CA MET A 241 -14.22 -6.23 7.71
C MET A 241 -14.72 -7.53 8.31
N HIS A 242 -15.98 -7.53 8.72
CA HIS A 242 -16.53 -8.58 9.59
C HIS A 242 -17.21 -9.68 8.78
N GLN A 243 -17.02 -10.92 9.22
CA GLN A 243 -17.77 -12.07 8.75
C GLN A 243 -18.22 -12.94 9.90
N ILE A 244 -19.34 -13.63 9.72
CA ILE A 244 -19.88 -14.59 10.67
C ILE A 244 -20.16 -15.93 9.98
N PRO A 245 -20.05 -17.07 10.69
CA PRO A 245 -20.77 -18.28 10.35
C PRO A 245 -22.27 -18.00 10.31
N ASN A 246 -22.97 -18.54 9.31
CA ASN A 246 -24.38 -18.23 9.04
C ASN A 246 -25.23 -19.51 9.00
N LEU A 247 -25.00 -20.41 9.96
CA LEU A 247 -25.64 -21.73 10.09
C LEU A 247 -26.49 -21.90 11.37
N ASP A 248 -26.50 -20.89 12.25
CA ASP A 248 -27.18 -20.97 13.55
C ASP A 248 -28.61 -20.39 13.51
N GLY A 249 -29.05 -19.91 12.35
CA GLY A 249 -30.31 -19.20 12.15
C GLY A 249 -30.17 -17.67 12.22
N SER A 250 -31.24 -16.98 11.83
CA SER A 250 -31.26 -15.52 11.78
C SER A 250 -30.97 -14.90 13.15
N GLY A 251 -30.09 -13.88 13.16
CA GLY A 251 -29.68 -13.18 14.37
C GLY A 251 -28.87 -14.02 15.37
N LYS A 252 -28.34 -15.17 14.98
CA LYS A 252 -27.49 -16.03 15.80
C LYS A 252 -26.17 -16.33 15.10
N THR A 253 -25.09 -16.31 15.87
CA THR A 253 -23.76 -16.79 15.46
C THR A 253 -22.94 -17.07 16.70
N HIS A 254 -21.93 -17.92 16.55
CA HIS A 254 -20.98 -18.26 17.60
C HIS A 254 -19.58 -17.66 17.36
N ALA A 255 -19.36 -16.96 16.24
CA ALA A 255 -18.08 -16.32 15.96
C ALA A 255 -18.20 -15.08 15.06
N ILE A 256 -17.24 -14.16 15.20
CA ILE A 256 -17.01 -13.02 14.32
C ILE A 256 -15.53 -13.05 13.88
N CYS A 257 -15.31 -12.97 12.57
CA CYS A 257 -14.00 -13.00 11.94
C CYS A 257 -13.66 -11.64 11.31
N ASN A 258 -12.53 -11.07 11.69
CA ASN A 258 -11.99 -9.82 11.15
C ASN A 258 -11.11 -10.09 9.92
N CYS A 259 -11.70 -10.02 8.73
CA CYS A 259 -11.16 -10.59 7.51
C CYS A 259 -10.58 -9.54 6.54
N CYS A 260 -9.51 -9.92 5.85
CA CYS A 260 -9.00 -9.23 4.66
C CYS A 260 -9.40 -10.00 3.38
N GLY A 261 -9.57 -9.29 2.27
CA GLY A 261 -9.87 -9.91 0.97
C GLY A 261 -8.78 -10.82 0.41
N CYS A 262 -7.53 -10.58 0.80
CA CYS A 262 -6.35 -11.25 0.23
C CYS A 262 -6.03 -12.64 0.82
N SER A 263 -6.50 -12.96 2.04
CA SER A 263 -6.26 -14.26 2.69
C SER A 263 -7.53 -15.01 3.10
N CYS A 264 -8.68 -14.33 3.24
CA CYS A 264 -9.90 -14.99 3.67
C CYS A 264 -10.38 -16.04 2.65
N LEU A 265 -10.48 -17.30 3.09
CA LEU A 265 -10.91 -18.40 2.23
C LEU A 265 -12.40 -18.36 1.90
N SER A 266 -13.20 -17.66 2.70
CA SER A 266 -14.61 -17.36 2.43
C SER A 266 -14.73 -16.29 1.34
N LEU A 267 -14.08 -15.12 1.50
CA LEU A 267 -14.13 -14.05 0.49
C LEU A 267 -13.54 -14.46 -0.88
N ARG A 268 -12.68 -15.47 -0.92
CA ARG A 268 -12.24 -16.10 -2.17
C ARG A 268 -13.43 -16.48 -3.07
N THR A 269 -14.60 -16.85 -2.53
CA THR A 269 -15.77 -17.13 -3.37
C THR A 269 -16.23 -15.89 -4.13
N ALA A 270 -16.21 -14.70 -3.51
CA ALA A 270 -16.58 -13.44 -4.13
C ALA A 270 -15.53 -12.94 -5.13
N SER A 271 -14.24 -13.11 -4.83
CA SER A 271 -13.16 -12.60 -5.69
C SER A 271 -12.76 -13.58 -6.79
N MET A 272 -12.37 -14.81 -6.43
CA MET A 272 -11.86 -15.81 -7.38
C MET A 272 -12.99 -16.38 -8.24
N PHE A 273 -14.07 -16.85 -7.63
CA PHE A 273 -15.17 -17.47 -8.37
C PHE A 273 -16.23 -16.47 -8.82
N LYS A 274 -16.12 -15.19 -8.43
CA LYS A 274 -17.15 -14.16 -8.66
C LYS A 274 -18.54 -14.62 -8.19
N ASN A 275 -18.59 -15.45 -7.14
CA ASN A 275 -19.79 -16.01 -6.53
C ASN A 275 -20.15 -15.22 -5.25
N VAL A 276 -20.52 -13.95 -5.45
CA VAL A 276 -20.62 -12.95 -4.38
C VAL A 276 -21.82 -13.19 -3.46
N ASP A 277 -22.91 -13.74 -4.01
CA ASP A 277 -24.14 -14.07 -3.27
C ASP A 277 -23.92 -15.12 -2.16
N MET A 278 -22.82 -15.88 -2.23
CA MET A 278 -22.42 -16.84 -1.19
C MET A 278 -22.02 -16.19 0.13
N VAL A 279 -21.58 -14.93 0.11
CA VAL A 279 -20.97 -14.31 1.30
C VAL A 279 -21.43 -12.89 1.58
N ARG A 280 -22.07 -12.19 0.62
CA ARG A 280 -22.44 -10.78 0.82
C ARG A 280 -23.47 -10.54 1.92
N SER A 281 -23.47 -9.32 2.43
CA SER A 281 -24.56 -8.76 3.22
C SER A 281 -25.75 -8.35 2.34
N ASN A 282 -26.78 -7.78 2.96
CA ASN A 282 -27.92 -7.18 2.26
C ASN A 282 -27.64 -5.80 1.63
N TYR A 283 -26.43 -5.27 1.82
CA TYR A 283 -26.08 -3.91 1.44
C TYR A 283 -25.19 -3.86 0.21
N VAL A 284 -25.27 -2.75 -0.51
CA VAL A 284 -24.41 -2.44 -1.65
C VAL A 284 -23.93 -1.00 -1.52
N SER A 285 -22.65 -0.76 -1.77
CA SER A 285 -22.09 0.59 -1.79
C SER A 285 -22.67 1.39 -2.95
N HIS A 286 -23.10 2.61 -2.64
CA HIS A 286 -23.53 3.60 -3.61
C HIS A 286 -22.57 4.80 -3.56
N VAL A 287 -22.15 5.29 -4.72
CA VAL A 287 -21.26 6.46 -4.83
C VAL A 287 -22.04 7.64 -5.39
N ASN A 288 -22.16 8.70 -4.60
CA ASN A 288 -22.60 10.00 -5.06
C ASN A 288 -21.45 10.67 -5.82
N LYS A 289 -21.52 10.66 -7.15
CA LYS A 289 -20.49 11.23 -8.02
C LYS A 289 -20.25 12.71 -7.79
N GLU A 290 -21.28 13.47 -7.42
CA GLU A 290 -21.17 14.92 -7.20
C GLU A 290 -20.30 15.25 -5.99
N LYS A 291 -20.45 14.49 -4.91
CA LYS A 291 -19.61 14.63 -3.70
C LYS A 291 -18.25 13.97 -3.84
N CYS A 292 -18.12 12.97 -4.70
CA CYS A 292 -16.89 12.21 -4.84
C CYS A 292 -15.78 13.07 -5.46
N VAL A 293 -14.58 12.94 -4.88
CA VAL A 293 -13.36 13.64 -5.31
C VAL A 293 -12.23 12.69 -5.68
N ALA A 294 -12.53 11.39 -5.87
CA ALA A 294 -11.55 10.39 -6.29
C ALA A 294 -10.23 10.37 -5.49
N CYS A 295 -10.28 10.57 -4.16
CA CYS A 295 -9.07 10.47 -3.34
C CYS A 295 -8.42 9.06 -3.42
N GLY A 296 -9.25 8.02 -3.50
CA GLY A 296 -8.82 6.63 -3.69
C GLY A 296 -8.73 5.78 -2.43
N GLU A 297 -8.93 6.33 -1.23
CA GLU A 297 -8.86 5.53 0.01
C GLU A 297 -9.85 4.35 0.04
N CYS A 298 -11.07 4.59 -0.47
CA CYS A 298 -12.09 3.54 -0.62
C CYS A 298 -11.68 2.46 -1.63
N VAL A 299 -10.92 2.83 -2.66
CA VAL A 299 -10.39 1.91 -3.67
C VAL A 299 -9.30 1.07 -3.05
N GLU A 300 -8.40 1.62 -2.24
CA GLU A 300 -7.32 0.87 -1.58
C GLU A 300 -7.85 -0.10 -0.52
N THR A 301 -8.91 0.27 0.20
CA THR A 301 -9.49 -0.55 1.29
C THR A 301 -10.47 -1.62 0.79
N CYS A 302 -11.01 -1.53 -0.43
CA CYS A 302 -12.00 -2.49 -0.92
C CYS A 302 -11.47 -3.95 -0.90
N PRO A 303 -12.14 -4.91 -0.23
CA PRO A 303 -11.61 -6.26 -0.09
C PRO A 303 -11.75 -7.11 -1.36
N VAL A 304 -12.66 -6.76 -2.26
CA VAL A 304 -13.05 -7.60 -3.41
C VAL A 304 -12.86 -6.88 -4.76
N ASN A 305 -12.14 -5.76 -4.76
CA ASN A 305 -11.92 -4.88 -5.93
C ASN A 305 -13.21 -4.41 -6.63
N ALA A 306 -14.28 -4.23 -5.86
CA ALA A 306 -15.55 -3.69 -6.36
C ALA A 306 -15.51 -2.16 -6.56
N LEU A 307 -14.54 -1.45 -5.99
CA LEU A 307 -14.38 -0.01 -6.18
C LEU A 307 -13.08 0.28 -6.93
N GLN A 308 -13.15 1.15 -7.92
CA GLN A 308 -12.02 1.62 -8.74
C GLN A 308 -12.18 3.12 -9.03
N LEU A 309 -11.08 3.83 -9.24
CA LEU A 309 -11.13 5.23 -9.67
C LEU A 309 -11.53 5.33 -11.13
N GLY A 310 -12.30 6.34 -11.49
CA GLY A 310 -12.71 6.60 -12.86
C GLY A 310 -12.85 8.08 -13.17
N GLN A 311 -13.32 8.36 -14.39
CA GLN A 311 -13.57 9.69 -14.90
C GLN A 311 -14.90 10.24 -14.37
N LYS A 312 -14.90 11.49 -13.91
CA LYS A 312 -16.12 12.25 -13.54
C LYS A 312 -16.57 13.19 -14.67
N LEU A 313 -15.62 13.80 -15.38
CA LEU A 313 -15.90 14.71 -16.50
C LEU A 313 -16.61 13.99 -17.64
N CYS A 314 -17.45 14.70 -18.38
CA CYS A 314 -18.15 14.13 -19.54
C CYS A 314 -17.16 13.78 -20.65
N ALA A 315 -17.44 12.69 -21.37
CA ALA A 315 -16.69 12.28 -22.55
C ALA A 315 -17.47 12.60 -23.83
N VAL A 316 -16.78 13.01 -24.90
CA VAL A 316 -17.35 13.19 -26.25
C VAL A 316 -17.82 11.84 -26.78
N LYS A 317 -16.98 10.81 -26.64
CA LYS A 317 -17.29 9.41 -26.97
C LYS A 317 -17.20 8.57 -25.69
N PRO A 318 -18.31 8.40 -24.95
CA PRO A 318 -18.29 7.60 -23.74
C PRO A 318 -18.01 6.12 -24.06
N LEU A 319 -17.27 5.45 -23.17
CA LEU A 319 -17.03 4.02 -23.29
C LEU A 319 -18.36 3.25 -23.19
N PRO A 320 -18.53 2.19 -24.01
CA PRO A 320 -19.73 1.38 -23.94
C PRO A 320 -19.84 0.69 -22.57
N VAL A 321 -21.02 0.75 -21.96
CA VAL A 321 -21.29 0.05 -20.70
C VAL A 321 -21.23 -1.46 -20.97
N LYS A 322 -20.20 -2.11 -20.44
CA LYS A 322 -20.07 -3.57 -20.52
C LYS A 322 -21.16 -4.21 -19.68
N LYS A 323 -21.96 -5.09 -20.28
CA LYS A 323 -22.99 -5.84 -19.57
C LYS A 323 -22.34 -6.92 -18.70
N THR A 324 -22.42 -6.78 -17.39
CA THR A 324 -21.87 -7.78 -16.46
C THR A 324 -22.72 -9.06 -16.49
N GLU A 325 -22.09 -10.17 -16.88
CA GLU A 325 -22.65 -11.51 -16.69
C GLU A 325 -22.50 -11.92 -15.23
N THR A 326 -23.47 -12.70 -14.71
CA THR A 326 -23.45 -13.12 -13.30
C THR A 326 -23.82 -14.59 -13.17
N PRO A 327 -23.30 -15.30 -12.15
CA PRO A 327 -23.74 -16.64 -11.77
C PRO A 327 -25.25 -16.80 -11.59
N ARG A 328 -26.03 -15.73 -11.40
CA ARG A 328 -27.48 -15.80 -11.13
C ARG A 328 -28.30 -16.34 -12.29
N ASP A 329 -27.82 -16.14 -13.52
CA ASP A 329 -28.58 -16.42 -14.74
C ASP A 329 -27.73 -16.93 -15.91
N THR A 330 -26.44 -17.21 -15.70
CA THR A 330 -25.56 -17.86 -16.69
C THR A 330 -24.92 -19.12 -16.14
N GLU A 331 -24.49 -20.01 -17.05
CA GLU A 331 -23.50 -21.03 -16.73
C GLU A 331 -22.20 -20.34 -16.31
N TRP A 332 -21.54 -20.92 -15.30
CA TRP A 332 -20.40 -20.29 -14.65
C TRP A 332 -19.28 -21.30 -14.50
N GLY A 333 -18.31 -21.24 -15.41
CA GLY A 333 -17.15 -22.12 -15.46
C GLY A 333 -15.84 -21.36 -15.21
N PRO A 334 -14.70 -22.07 -15.31
CA PRO A 334 -13.37 -21.50 -15.13
C PRO A 334 -13.07 -20.26 -15.99
N ASP A 335 -13.69 -20.16 -17.16
CA ASP A 335 -13.59 -19.02 -18.08
C ASP A 335 -14.14 -17.70 -17.51
N LYS A 336 -14.96 -17.78 -16.46
CA LYS A 336 -15.54 -16.61 -15.76
C LYS A 336 -14.88 -16.32 -14.41
N TRP A 337 -13.89 -17.13 -14.00
CA TRP A 337 -13.19 -16.97 -12.72
C TRP A 337 -12.05 -15.95 -12.84
N ASN A 338 -11.53 -15.53 -11.68
CA ASN A 338 -10.31 -14.75 -11.53
C ASN A 338 -9.32 -15.52 -10.62
N PRO A 339 -8.56 -16.50 -11.15
CA PRO A 339 -7.58 -17.23 -10.35
C PRO A 339 -6.51 -16.31 -9.73
N ASP A 340 -6.18 -15.21 -10.40
CA ASP A 340 -5.14 -14.26 -10.00
C ASP A 340 -5.65 -13.10 -9.13
N TYR A 341 -6.83 -13.23 -8.52
CA TYR A 341 -7.49 -12.17 -7.74
C TYR A 341 -6.63 -11.54 -6.62
N ARG A 342 -5.55 -12.23 -6.21
CA ARG A 342 -4.63 -11.78 -5.17
C ARG A 342 -3.49 -10.91 -5.72
N THR A 343 -3.29 -10.84 -7.03
CA THR A 343 -2.15 -10.18 -7.67
C THR A 343 -2.52 -9.27 -8.85
N ASN A 344 -3.77 -9.33 -9.32
CA ASN A 344 -4.28 -8.55 -10.46
C ASN A 344 -5.33 -7.49 -10.08
N ARG A 345 -5.30 -7.01 -8.84
CA ARG A 345 -6.13 -5.88 -8.39
C ARG A 345 -5.88 -4.67 -9.29
N LEU A 346 -6.95 -4.01 -9.73
CA LEU A 346 -6.89 -2.78 -10.51
C LEU A 346 -7.30 -1.57 -9.64
N ASN A 347 -6.61 -0.44 -9.81
CA ASN A 347 -6.95 0.81 -9.11
C ASN A 347 -7.86 1.73 -9.92
N VAL A 348 -7.85 1.59 -11.25
CA VAL A 348 -8.51 2.50 -12.17
C VAL A 348 -9.34 1.71 -13.19
N VAL A 349 -10.52 2.20 -13.53
CA VAL A 349 -11.34 1.64 -14.62
C VAL A 349 -10.73 1.96 -15.98
N GLU A 350 -11.22 1.30 -17.04
CA GLU A 350 -10.71 1.48 -18.41
C GLU A 350 -10.67 2.94 -18.89
N SER A 351 -11.64 3.78 -18.49
CA SER A 351 -11.67 5.20 -18.88
C SER A 351 -10.48 6.02 -18.34
N GLY A 352 -9.75 5.53 -17.34
CA GLY A 352 -8.74 6.31 -16.63
C GLY A 352 -9.32 7.18 -15.51
N THR A 353 -8.43 7.86 -14.79
CA THR A 353 -8.77 8.81 -13.71
C THR A 353 -7.98 10.12 -13.82
N SER A 354 -8.01 10.97 -12.80
CA SER A 354 -7.44 12.31 -12.85
C SER A 354 -5.92 12.31 -13.09
N PRO A 355 -5.44 13.11 -14.08
CA PRO A 355 -4.02 13.19 -14.40
C PRO A 355 -3.12 13.60 -13.23
N CYS A 356 -3.62 14.44 -12.32
CA CYS A 356 -2.82 14.93 -11.21
C CYS A 356 -2.40 13.80 -10.24
N LYS A 357 -3.30 12.83 -9.97
CA LYS A 357 -2.96 11.65 -9.14
C LYS A 357 -2.08 10.67 -9.89
N THR A 358 -2.29 10.49 -11.19
CA THR A 358 -1.52 9.52 -12.01
C THR A 358 -0.07 9.98 -12.18
N GLU A 359 0.16 11.28 -12.40
CA GLU A 359 1.49 11.86 -12.60
C GLU A 359 2.27 12.10 -11.31
N CYS A 360 1.61 12.09 -10.15
CA CYS A 360 2.30 12.16 -8.86
C CYS A 360 2.94 10.80 -8.57
N PRO A 361 4.28 10.69 -8.41
CA PRO A 361 4.92 9.38 -8.16
C PRO A 361 4.46 8.70 -6.87
N ALA A 362 4.02 9.47 -5.87
CA ALA A 362 3.43 8.93 -4.64
C ALA A 362 1.90 8.69 -4.74
N HIS A 363 1.27 9.09 -5.83
CA HIS A 363 -0.18 9.04 -6.06
C HIS A 363 -1.02 9.69 -4.94
N ILE A 364 -0.55 10.84 -4.45
CA ILE A 364 -1.24 11.60 -3.40
C ILE A 364 -2.67 11.94 -3.84
N SER A 365 -3.60 11.94 -2.89
CA SER A 365 -5.01 12.27 -3.08
C SER A 365 -5.27 13.77 -3.34
N ILE A 366 -4.77 14.29 -4.47
CA ILE A 366 -4.73 15.74 -4.77
C ILE A 366 -6.10 16.39 -4.76
N GLN A 367 -7.04 15.85 -5.53
CA GLN A 367 -8.43 16.34 -5.53
C GLN A 367 -9.07 16.31 -4.13
N GLY A 368 -8.70 15.31 -3.33
CA GLY A 368 -9.19 15.14 -1.97
C GLY A 368 -8.72 16.26 -1.04
N TYR A 369 -7.42 16.52 -0.97
CA TYR A 369 -6.92 17.55 -0.06
C TYR A 369 -7.27 18.96 -0.55
N ILE A 370 -7.39 19.18 -1.86
CA ILE A 370 -7.88 20.46 -2.42
C ILE A 370 -9.34 20.68 -1.99
N LYS A 371 -10.18 19.63 -2.01
CA LYS A 371 -11.57 19.75 -1.55
C LYS A 371 -11.68 20.03 -0.05
N LEU A 372 -10.84 19.38 0.76
CA LEU A 372 -10.79 19.65 2.20
C LEU A 372 -10.31 21.08 2.47
N ALA A 373 -9.30 21.56 1.74
CA ALA A 373 -8.83 22.93 1.82
C ALA A 373 -9.90 23.95 1.42
N SER A 374 -10.70 23.68 0.38
CA SER A 374 -11.82 24.53 -0.02
C SER A 374 -12.89 24.66 1.07
N GLN A 375 -12.90 23.76 2.06
CA GLN A 375 -13.83 23.73 3.19
C GLN A 375 -13.18 24.26 4.48
N GLY A 376 -11.94 24.74 4.44
CA GLY A 376 -11.18 25.13 5.63
C GLY A 376 -10.74 23.96 6.53
N ARG A 377 -10.91 22.71 6.06
CA ARG A 377 -10.60 21.47 6.81
C ARG A 377 -9.13 21.09 6.65
N TYR A 378 -8.24 22.00 7.05
CA TYR A 378 -6.82 21.88 6.72
C TYR A 378 -6.09 20.75 7.43
N THR A 379 -6.42 20.45 8.69
CA THR A 379 -5.84 19.32 9.43
C THR A 379 -6.13 17.99 8.74
N GLU A 380 -7.37 17.79 8.27
CA GLU A 380 -7.75 16.58 7.56
C GLU A 380 -7.11 16.51 6.17
N ALA A 381 -6.92 17.67 5.52
CA ALA A 381 -6.18 17.78 4.26
C ALA A 381 -4.70 17.37 4.46
N LEU A 382 -4.08 17.82 5.54
CA LEU A 382 -2.71 17.47 5.91
C LEU A 382 -2.56 15.98 6.21
N GLU A 383 -3.47 15.41 6.99
CA GLU A 383 -3.52 13.97 7.27
C GLU A 383 -3.61 13.15 5.96
N LEU A 384 -4.50 13.57 5.05
CA LEU A 384 -4.68 12.92 3.76
C LEU A 384 -3.42 12.97 2.88
N ILE A 385 -2.66 14.07 2.94
CA ILE A 385 -1.36 14.15 2.26
C ILE A 385 -0.35 13.21 2.93
N LYS A 386 -0.26 13.23 4.26
CA LYS A 386 0.67 12.43 5.07
C LYS A 386 0.44 10.92 5.02
N HIS A 387 -0.72 10.48 4.54
CA HIS A 387 -0.96 9.08 4.17
C HIS A 387 0.04 8.59 3.10
N GLU A 388 0.41 9.45 2.15
CA GLU A 388 1.26 9.12 1.00
C GLU A 388 2.61 9.84 0.98
N ASN A 389 2.71 10.98 1.66
CA ASN A 389 3.90 11.80 1.69
C ASN A 389 4.19 12.32 3.10
N PRO A 390 5.21 11.81 3.80
CA PRO A 390 5.61 12.30 5.12
C PRO A 390 6.27 13.69 5.11
N PHE A 391 6.62 14.23 3.94
CA PHE A 391 7.30 15.52 3.78
C PHE A 391 6.48 16.55 2.95
N PRO A 392 5.22 16.84 3.29
CA PRO A 392 4.40 17.79 2.54
C PRO A 392 4.97 19.21 2.47
N ALA A 393 5.62 19.71 3.53
CA ALA A 393 6.17 21.07 3.59
C ALA A 393 7.42 21.23 2.73
N VAL A 394 8.26 20.19 2.68
CA VAL A 394 9.37 20.08 1.72
C VAL A 394 8.81 20.03 0.30
N CYS A 395 7.90 19.09 0.01
CA CYS A 395 7.36 18.96 -1.34
C CYS A 395 6.63 20.21 -1.82
N GLY A 396 5.96 20.97 -0.94
CA GLY A 396 5.32 22.24 -1.29
C GLY A 396 6.30 23.34 -1.76
N ARG A 397 7.61 23.13 -1.61
CA ARG A 397 8.65 24.11 -1.98
C ARG A 397 9.48 23.69 -3.19
N ILE A 398 9.73 22.39 -3.34
CA ILE A 398 10.72 21.84 -4.29
C ILE A 398 10.15 20.80 -5.27
N CYS A 399 8.85 20.50 -5.21
CA CYS A 399 8.26 19.49 -6.10
C CYS A 399 8.37 19.96 -7.57
N PRO A 400 8.61 19.05 -8.54
CA PRO A 400 8.64 19.39 -9.96
C PRO A 400 7.25 19.65 -10.56
N ARG A 401 6.18 19.60 -9.75
CA ARG A 401 4.80 19.96 -10.13
C ARG A 401 4.25 19.24 -11.37
N LYS A 402 4.67 17.99 -11.64
CA LYS A 402 4.11 17.16 -12.74
C LYS A 402 2.58 17.08 -12.71
N CYS A 403 1.99 17.08 -11.51
CA CYS A 403 0.55 17.11 -11.31
C CYS A 403 -0.12 18.42 -11.78
N GLU A 404 0.58 19.55 -11.72
CA GLU A 404 0.14 20.83 -12.30
C GLU A 404 0.34 20.81 -13.82
N SER A 405 1.50 20.33 -14.31
CA SER A 405 1.79 20.23 -15.74
C SER A 405 0.75 19.39 -16.49
N ALA A 406 0.27 18.29 -15.88
CA ALA A 406 -0.76 17.45 -16.46
C ALA A 406 -2.19 17.85 -16.10
N CYS A 407 -2.39 18.92 -15.32
CA CYS A 407 -3.72 19.32 -14.87
C CYS A 407 -4.65 19.60 -16.06
N THR A 408 -5.84 18.98 -16.08
CA THR A 408 -6.84 19.18 -17.14
C THR A 408 -7.28 20.64 -17.29
N ARG A 409 -7.26 21.43 -16.21
CA ARG A 409 -7.58 22.87 -16.24
C ARG A 409 -6.55 23.67 -17.04
N GLY A 410 -5.30 23.19 -17.10
CA GLY A 410 -4.22 23.83 -17.88
C GLY A 410 -4.51 23.91 -19.37
N ASP A 411 -5.34 23.00 -19.91
CA ASP A 411 -5.74 23.01 -21.32
C ASP A 411 -6.87 24.02 -21.62
N ILE A 412 -7.43 24.66 -20.58
CA ILE A 412 -8.48 25.67 -20.67
C ILE A 412 -7.92 27.08 -20.43
N ASP A 413 -7.24 27.27 -19.30
CA ASP A 413 -6.65 28.55 -18.91
C ASP A 413 -5.27 28.40 -18.26
N SER A 414 -5.22 27.95 -17.01
CA SER A 414 -4.00 27.77 -16.24
C SER A 414 -4.21 26.66 -15.22
N PRO A 415 -3.20 25.83 -14.94
CA PRO A 415 -3.33 24.75 -13.98
C PRO A 415 -3.67 25.28 -12.58
N ILE A 416 -4.17 24.38 -11.74
CA ILE A 416 -4.34 24.68 -10.32
C ILE A 416 -2.96 24.84 -9.67
N ALA A 417 -2.78 25.83 -8.79
CA ALA A 417 -1.59 25.98 -7.95
C ALA A 417 -1.57 24.94 -6.81
N ILE A 418 -1.52 23.66 -7.19
CA ILE A 418 -1.56 22.48 -6.33
C ILE A 418 -0.46 22.53 -5.26
N ASP A 419 0.74 22.98 -5.64
CA ASP A 419 1.90 23.03 -4.77
C ASP A 419 1.81 24.16 -3.74
N GLU A 420 1.27 25.32 -4.14
CA GLU A 420 1.06 26.45 -3.22
C GLU A 420 -0.06 26.15 -2.21
N ILE A 421 -1.13 25.47 -2.63
CA ILE A 421 -2.15 24.94 -1.72
C ILE A 421 -1.51 23.95 -0.73
N LYS A 422 -0.64 23.06 -1.22
CA LYS A 422 0.07 22.08 -0.37
C LYS A 422 1.01 22.78 0.62
N LYS A 423 1.78 23.78 0.17
CA LYS A 423 2.65 24.61 1.01
C LYS A 423 1.83 25.24 2.13
N PHE A 424 0.71 25.90 1.81
CA PHE A 424 -0.18 26.49 2.80
C PHE A 424 -0.69 25.49 3.84
N ILE A 425 -1.17 24.32 3.41
CA ILE A 425 -1.65 23.27 4.33
C ILE A 425 -0.51 22.79 5.23
N ALA A 426 0.68 22.60 4.66
CA ALA A 426 1.84 22.05 5.37
C ALA A 426 2.52 23.07 6.31
N GLU A 427 2.39 24.39 6.08
CA GLU A 427 2.89 25.41 7.01
C GLU A 427 2.32 25.24 8.42
N GLN A 428 1.10 24.72 8.52
CA GLN A 428 0.40 24.47 9.79
C GLN A 428 1.13 23.43 10.65
N ASP A 429 1.82 22.51 10.00
CA ASP A 429 2.54 21.39 10.60
C ASP A 429 3.95 21.77 11.10
N LEU A 430 4.47 22.90 10.63
CA LEU A 430 5.78 23.42 11.06
C LEU A 430 5.75 23.84 12.53
N ASN A 431 4.59 24.30 13.02
CA ASN A 431 4.41 24.64 14.42
C ASN A 431 4.17 23.39 15.27
N MET A 432 5.03 23.16 16.27
CA MET A 432 4.90 22.00 17.18
C MET A 432 3.55 21.88 17.87
N LYS A 433 2.84 22.99 18.12
CA LYS A 433 1.52 22.97 18.77
C LYS A 433 0.42 22.36 17.89
N ASN A 434 0.56 22.46 16.57
CA ASN A 434 -0.45 22.05 15.59
C ASN A 434 0.00 20.89 14.71
N ARG A 435 1.19 20.34 14.99
CA ARG A 435 1.80 19.28 14.20
C ARG A 435 1.01 17.99 14.28
N TYR A 436 0.72 17.42 13.12
CA TYR A 436 0.11 16.11 13.02
C TYR A 436 1.16 15.00 13.11
N VAL A 437 1.07 14.20 14.17
CA VAL A 437 1.86 12.97 14.36
C VAL A 437 0.90 11.78 14.22
N PRO A 438 1.11 10.87 13.27
CA PRO A 438 0.28 9.68 13.14
C PRO A 438 0.38 8.77 14.37
N GLU A 439 -0.68 8.02 14.63
CA GLU A 439 -0.68 7.00 15.68
C GLU A 439 0.03 5.72 15.24
N LYS A 440 0.68 5.05 16.19
CA LYS A 440 1.25 3.72 15.96
C LYS A 440 0.14 2.68 15.89
N ARG A 441 0.22 1.79 14.91
CA ARG A 441 -0.78 0.75 14.67
C ARG A 441 -0.57 -0.48 15.55
N HIS A 442 0.69 -0.90 15.72
CA HIS A 442 1.04 -2.14 16.40
C HIS A 442 2.31 -2.00 17.24
N GLU A 443 2.68 -3.08 17.93
CA GLU A 443 3.94 -3.20 18.68
C GLU A 443 4.66 -4.49 18.27
N TYR A 444 5.45 -4.43 17.19
CA TYR A 444 6.19 -5.60 16.72
C TYR A 444 7.53 -5.81 17.42
N GLY A 445 8.15 -4.74 17.93
CA GLY A 445 9.42 -4.79 18.67
C GLY A 445 10.66 -5.21 17.86
N LYS A 446 10.51 -5.60 16.58
CA LYS A 446 11.63 -6.00 15.71
C LYS A 446 12.46 -4.78 15.29
N LYS A 447 13.79 -4.92 15.35
CA LYS A 447 14.76 -3.88 14.97
C LYS A 447 14.97 -3.84 13.46
N ILE A 448 14.83 -2.66 12.86
CA ILE A 448 15.08 -2.40 11.44
C ILE A 448 16.14 -1.31 11.29
N ALA A 449 17.12 -1.54 10.41
CA ALA A 449 18.17 -0.58 10.12
C ALA A 449 17.87 0.10 8.78
N VAL A 450 17.88 1.43 8.78
CA VAL A 450 17.79 2.25 7.57
C VAL A 450 19.12 2.97 7.40
N ILE A 451 19.75 2.83 6.23
CA ILE A 451 21.09 3.36 5.95
C ILE A 451 20.92 4.56 5.00
N GLY A 452 21.16 5.77 5.52
CA GLY A 452 20.95 7.04 4.85
C GLY A 452 19.69 7.77 5.36
N ALA A 453 19.85 9.03 5.76
CA ALA A 453 18.78 9.89 6.25
C ALA A 453 18.25 10.87 5.20
N GLY A 454 18.27 10.47 3.91
CA GLY A 454 17.61 11.19 2.82
C GLY A 454 16.10 10.88 2.71
N PRO A 455 15.39 11.45 1.71
CA PRO A 455 13.94 11.27 1.55
C PRO A 455 13.47 9.82 1.57
N ALA A 456 14.17 8.92 0.86
CA ALA A 456 13.80 7.50 0.80
C ALA A 456 13.95 6.81 2.15
N GLY A 457 15.10 7.00 2.82
CA GLY A 457 15.36 6.41 4.13
C GLY A 457 14.41 6.92 5.20
N LEU A 458 14.21 8.24 5.28
CA LEU A 458 13.28 8.84 6.23
C LEU A 458 11.83 8.42 5.94
N SER A 459 11.42 8.34 4.67
CA SER A 459 10.08 7.84 4.33
C SER A 459 9.89 6.38 4.75
N CYS A 460 10.87 5.50 4.47
CA CYS A 460 10.82 4.11 4.93
C CYS A 460 10.71 4.02 6.45
N ALA A 461 11.51 4.82 7.18
CA ALA A 461 11.49 4.86 8.63
C ALA A 461 10.15 5.35 9.19
N TYR A 462 9.53 6.37 8.56
CA TYR A 462 8.23 6.89 8.93
C TYR A 462 7.14 5.80 8.88
N TYR A 463 7.02 5.09 7.77
CA TYR A 463 5.99 4.05 7.62
C TYR A 463 6.23 2.83 8.52
N LEU A 464 7.49 2.40 8.69
CA LEU A 464 7.82 1.32 9.61
C LEU A 464 7.57 1.70 11.09
N ALA A 465 7.81 2.95 11.46
CA ALA A 465 7.54 3.42 12.82
C ALA A 465 6.04 3.48 13.12
N ILE A 466 5.21 3.90 12.15
CA ILE A 466 3.74 3.84 12.23
C ILE A 466 3.26 2.40 12.39
N ASP A 467 3.83 1.48 11.63
CA ASP A 467 3.47 0.06 11.74
C ASP A 467 3.86 -0.55 13.09
N GLY A 468 4.81 0.02 13.83
CA GLY A 468 5.19 -0.46 15.18
C GLY A 468 6.57 -1.10 15.30
N TYR A 469 7.47 -0.86 14.34
CA TYR A 469 8.85 -1.38 14.36
C TYR A 469 9.81 -0.47 15.13
N GLN A 470 10.89 -1.05 15.66
CA GLN A 470 12.00 -0.29 16.24
C GLN A 470 12.97 0.10 15.13
N VAL A 471 12.87 1.33 14.63
CA VAL A 471 13.68 1.79 13.50
C VAL A 471 14.88 2.62 13.97
N THR A 472 16.07 2.28 13.46
CA THR A 472 17.27 3.12 13.59
C THR A 472 17.75 3.55 12.21
N VAL A 473 17.86 4.86 12.01
CA VAL A 473 18.45 5.47 10.82
C VAL A 473 19.92 5.79 11.09
N PHE A 474 20.81 5.25 10.27
CA PHE A 474 22.25 5.50 10.30
C PHE A 474 22.60 6.52 9.21
N GLU A 475 23.27 7.60 9.58
CA GLU A 475 23.62 8.70 8.68
C GLU A 475 25.11 9.02 8.78
N LYS A 476 25.78 9.09 7.63
CA LYS A 476 27.21 9.40 7.53
C LYS A 476 27.53 10.83 7.96
N GLN A 477 26.63 11.77 7.70
CA GLN A 477 26.83 13.19 7.94
C GLN A 477 26.40 13.61 9.36
N LYS A 478 26.80 14.82 9.76
CA LYS A 478 26.41 15.43 11.06
C LYS A 478 24.95 15.88 11.11
N VAL A 479 24.31 16.04 9.95
CA VAL A 479 22.90 16.47 9.81
C VAL A 479 22.07 15.43 9.08
N LEU A 480 20.77 15.44 9.33
CA LEU A 480 19.78 14.59 8.66
C LEU A 480 19.20 15.29 7.41
N GLY A 481 18.35 14.59 6.65
CA GLY A 481 17.66 15.13 5.48
C GLY A 481 18.32 14.80 4.14
N GLY A 482 19.56 14.28 4.16
CA GLY A 482 20.30 13.89 2.96
C GLY A 482 20.36 15.04 1.95
N MET A 483 20.07 14.76 0.67
CA MET A 483 20.10 15.78 -0.38
C MET A 483 19.10 16.93 -0.18
N LEU A 484 18.03 16.78 0.62
CA LEU A 484 17.14 17.89 0.96
C LEU A 484 17.88 18.98 1.73
N THR A 485 18.77 18.58 2.62
CA THR A 485 19.51 19.50 3.50
C THR A 485 20.89 19.84 2.94
N LEU A 486 21.51 18.90 2.23
CA LEU A 486 22.89 19.02 1.75
C LEU A 486 22.97 19.49 0.31
N GLY A 487 21.99 19.14 -0.53
CA GLY A 487 22.02 19.39 -1.97
C GLY A 487 21.14 20.56 -2.42
N ILE A 488 20.19 21.02 -1.61
CA ILE A 488 19.29 22.13 -1.96
C ILE A 488 19.69 23.37 -1.16
N PRO A 489 19.87 24.54 -1.80
CA PRO A 489 20.18 25.76 -1.08
C PRO A 489 19.04 26.26 -0.18
N SER A 490 19.40 26.93 0.92
CA SER A 490 18.42 27.45 1.90
C SER A 490 17.39 28.42 1.31
N PHE A 491 17.74 29.17 0.25
CA PHE A 491 16.81 30.10 -0.41
C PHE A 491 15.70 29.39 -1.20
N ARG A 492 15.83 28.07 -1.42
CA ARG A 492 14.77 27.23 -1.98
C ARG A 492 14.07 26.39 -0.91
N LEU A 493 14.86 25.82 -0.01
CA LEU A 493 14.38 24.94 1.05
C LEU A 493 15.11 25.22 2.36
N GLU A 494 14.43 25.91 3.26
CA GLU A 494 15.01 26.24 4.56
C GLU A 494 15.18 24.98 5.43
N LYS A 495 16.30 24.91 6.14
CA LYS A 495 16.69 23.73 6.95
C LYS A 495 15.72 23.45 8.10
N ASN A 496 15.10 24.49 8.66
CA ASN A 496 14.07 24.36 9.70
C ASN A 496 12.83 23.63 9.19
N VAL A 497 12.45 23.79 7.91
CA VAL A 497 11.34 23.07 7.29
C VAL A 497 11.64 21.58 7.28
N VAL A 498 12.81 21.18 6.77
CA VAL A 498 13.23 19.77 6.75
C VAL A 498 13.27 19.18 8.17
N ASN A 499 13.90 19.89 9.10
CA ASN A 499 14.00 19.44 10.49
C ASN A 499 12.62 19.28 11.15
N SER A 500 11.67 20.16 10.88
CA SER A 500 10.33 20.10 11.49
C SER A 500 9.58 18.81 11.14
N GLU A 501 9.75 18.29 9.92
CA GLU A 501 9.12 17.04 9.49
C GLU A 501 9.91 15.82 10.00
N ILE A 502 11.23 15.94 10.17
CA ILE A 502 12.05 14.92 10.84
C ILE A 502 11.66 14.78 12.33
N GLU A 503 11.25 15.85 13.00
CA GLU A 503 10.77 15.78 14.38
C GLU A 503 9.48 14.94 14.50
N VAL A 504 8.67 14.81 13.45
CA VAL A 504 7.54 13.85 13.42
C VAL A 504 8.07 12.42 13.57
N LEU A 505 9.15 12.07 12.88
CA LEU A 505 9.76 10.74 12.97
C LEU A 505 10.35 10.50 14.37
N ARG A 506 10.94 11.52 15.00
CA ARG A 506 11.39 11.42 16.40
C ARG A 506 10.23 11.19 17.35
N ALA A 507 9.11 11.88 17.17
CA ALA A 507 7.89 11.68 17.96
C ALA A 507 7.31 10.26 17.79
N LEU A 508 7.47 9.67 16.60
CA LEU A 508 7.16 8.26 16.34
C LEU A 508 8.18 7.28 16.97
N GLY A 509 9.27 7.78 17.56
CA GLY A 509 10.31 6.98 18.23
C GLY A 509 11.40 6.45 17.31
N VAL A 510 11.55 7.00 16.09
CA VAL A 510 12.69 6.68 15.22
C VAL A 510 13.98 7.17 15.86
N GLN A 511 14.97 6.28 15.93
CA GLN A 511 16.30 6.60 16.45
C GLN A 511 17.22 7.03 15.31
N PHE A 512 18.05 8.04 15.54
CA PHE A 512 19.00 8.55 14.57
C PHE A 512 20.42 8.43 15.10
N LYS A 513 21.31 7.84 14.32
CA LYS A 513 22.75 7.75 14.58
C LYS A 513 23.50 8.47 13.45
N THR A 514 23.83 9.73 13.68
CA THR A 514 24.61 10.57 12.76
C THR A 514 26.10 10.33 12.92
N GLN A 515 26.88 10.75 11.93
CA GLN A 515 28.33 10.52 11.87
C GLN A 515 28.71 9.03 11.98
N VAL A 516 27.87 8.16 11.43
CA VAL A 516 28.13 6.71 11.35
C VAL A 516 28.01 6.28 9.90
N GLU A 517 29.12 5.92 9.30
CA GLU A 517 29.21 5.39 7.94
C GLU A 517 29.16 3.86 7.96
N VAL A 518 28.01 3.30 7.57
CA VAL A 518 27.86 1.84 7.43
C VAL A 518 28.73 1.35 6.27
N GLY A 519 29.56 0.34 6.52
CA GLY A 519 30.63 -0.14 5.65
C GLY A 519 32.03 0.29 6.11
N LYS A 520 32.14 1.36 6.92
CA LYS A 520 33.41 1.85 7.48
C LYS A 520 33.46 1.75 8.99
N ASP A 521 32.51 2.38 9.68
CA ASP A 521 32.47 2.42 11.14
C ASP A 521 31.74 1.19 11.72
N ILE A 522 30.79 0.64 10.96
CA ILE A 522 30.03 -0.56 11.31
C ILE A 522 29.59 -1.30 10.03
N SER A 523 29.68 -2.62 9.98
CA SER A 523 29.23 -3.39 8.81
C SER A 523 27.77 -3.85 8.91
N LEU A 524 27.17 -4.24 7.79
CA LEU A 524 25.85 -4.90 7.79
C LEU A 524 25.86 -6.18 8.65
N LYS A 525 26.98 -6.92 8.65
CA LYS A 525 27.18 -8.11 9.48
C LYS A 525 27.12 -7.79 10.98
N ASP A 526 27.75 -6.69 11.40
CA ASP A 526 27.73 -6.26 12.81
C ASP A 526 26.31 -5.86 13.24
N LEU A 527 25.57 -5.17 12.37
CA LEU A 527 24.18 -4.83 12.64
C LEU A 527 23.30 -6.09 12.72
N ARG A 528 23.49 -7.09 11.86
CA ARG A 528 22.82 -8.40 12.01
C ARG A 528 23.11 -9.01 13.38
N ALA A 529 24.36 -8.98 13.83
CA ALA A 529 24.77 -9.48 15.15
C ALA A 529 24.11 -8.70 16.31
N GLN A 530 23.78 -7.42 16.12
CA GLN A 530 23.02 -6.59 17.09
C GLN A 530 21.49 -6.85 17.08
N GLY A 531 21.03 -7.79 16.25
CA GLY A 531 19.64 -8.25 16.19
C GLY A 531 18.75 -7.52 15.20
N TYR A 532 19.30 -6.67 14.33
CA TYR A 532 18.55 -6.08 13.21
C TYR A 532 18.06 -7.18 12.25
N LYS A 533 16.79 -7.10 11.84
CA LYS A 533 16.11 -8.14 11.06
C LYS A 533 16.00 -7.84 9.57
N ALA A 534 16.11 -6.57 9.19
CA ALA A 534 16.12 -6.13 7.80
C ALA A 534 16.84 -4.79 7.68
N PHE A 535 17.28 -4.50 6.46
CA PHE A 535 18.09 -3.34 6.08
C PHE A 535 17.46 -2.61 4.90
N TYR A 536 17.37 -1.29 4.98
CA TYR A 536 16.98 -0.45 3.85
C TYR A 536 18.13 0.47 3.43
N LEU A 537 18.74 0.21 2.28
CA LEU A 537 19.85 0.99 1.73
C LEU A 537 19.30 2.18 0.92
N ALA A 538 19.51 3.38 1.46
CA ALA A 538 18.99 4.65 0.93
C ALA A 538 20.05 5.77 0.97
N ILE A 539 21.30 5.44 0.62
CA ILE A 539 22.44 6.38 0.65
C ILE A 539 22.38 7.47 -0.43
N GLY A 540 21.50 7.32 -1.43
CA GLY A 540 21.32 8.26 -2.53
C GLY A 540 22.45 8.24 -3.57
N ALA A 541 22.48 9.27 -4.42
CA ALA A 541 23.57 9.55 -5.35
C ALA A 541 24.34 10.78 -4.86
N GLN A 542 25.16 10.56 -3.84
CA GLN A 542 25.77 11.61 -3.05
C GLN A 542 27.10 12.14 -3.62
N ALA A 543 27.69 11.53 -4.63
CA ALA A 543 28.94 12.03 -5.21
C ALA A 543 28.66 12.89 -6.46
N GLY A 544 29.58 13.77 -6.81
CA GLY A 544 29.56 14.51 -8.08
C GLY A 544 30.22 13.70 -9.20
N ARG A 545 29.71 13.81 -10.43
CA ARG A 545 30.40 13.26 -11.61
C ARG A 545 31.56 14.16 -12.01
N LYS A 546 32.64 13.52 -12.45
CA LYS A 546 33.77 14.17 -13.12
C LYS A 546 33.60 14.09 -14.65
N LEU A 547 34.35 14.92 -15.38
CA LEU A 547 34.27 15.02 -16.84
C LEU A 547 35.29 14.13 -17.56
N GLY A 548 36.37 13.74 -16.88
CA GLY A 548 37.51 13.04 -17.47
C GLY A 548 38.37 13.91 -18.38
N ILE A 549 38.41 15.24 -18.15
CA ILE A 549 39.17 16.19 -18.99
C ILE A 549 40.47 16.63 -18.32
N GLU A 550 41.41 17.11 -19.13
CA GLU A 550 42.68 17.67 -18.64
C GLU A 550 42.42 18.82 -17.65
N GLY A 551 43.09 18.76 -16.51
CA GLY A 551 43.08 19.79 -15.47
C GLY A 551 41.90 19.75 -14.49
N GLU A 552 41.02 18.74 -14.56
CA GLU A 552 39.85 18.63 -13.68
C GLU A 552 40.15 18.38 -12.19
N ASP A 553 41.35 17.93 -11.86
CA ASP A 553 41.80 17.68 -10.48
C ASP A 553 42.60 18.87 -9.90
N SER A 554 42.66 20.01 -10.61
CA SER A 554 43.42 21.19 -10.17
C SER A 554 42.75 21.96 -9.02
N GLU A 555 43.54 22.73 -8.26
CA GLU A 555 42.99 23.58 -7.20
C GLU A 555 42.01 24.60 -7.80
N GLY A 556 40.83 24.74 -7.20
CA GLY A 556 39.77 25.62 -7.69
C GLY A 556 38.67 24.90 -8.48
N VAL A 557 38.85 23.62 -8.83
CA VAL A 557 37.80 22.79 -9.43
C VAL A 557 37.07 22.01 -8.35
N ILE A 558 35.74 22.15 -8.27
CA ILE A 558 34.90 21.48 -7.26
C ILE A 558 33.64 20.95 -7.94
N THR A 559 33.15 19.78 -7.55
CA THR A 559 31.84 19.31 -8.04
C THR A 559 30.70 20.14 -7.42
N GLY A 560 29.65 20.41 -8.17
CA GLY A 560 28.50 21.19 -7.69
C GLY A 560 27.84 20.59 -6.45
N VAL A 561 27.78 19.25 -6.38
CA VAL A 561 27.25 18.52 -5.22
C VAL A 561 28.09 18.76 -3.97
N GLU A 562 29.42 18.72 -4.10
CA GLU A 562 30.35 18.97 -3.00
C GLU A 562 30.32 20.45 -2.57
N PHE A 563 30.28 21.36 -3.54
CA PHE A 563 30.16 22.80 -3.30
C PHE A 563 28.91 23.11 -2.47
N LEU A 564 27.73 22.68 -2.91
CA LEU A 564 26.47 22.90 -2.19
C LEU A 564 26.48 22.25 -0.81
N ARG A 565 27.03 21.03 -0.69
CA ARG A 565 27.17 20.35 0.60
C ARG A 565 28.00 21.17 1.57
N ASN A 566 29.17 21.65 1.16
CA ASN A 566 30.07 22.41 2.03
C ASN A 566 29.40 23.69 2.54
N ILE A 567 28.75 24.45 1.66
CA ILE A 567 27.95 25.63 2.03
C ILE A 567 26.84 25.26 3.01
N ASN A 568 26.10 24.18 2.73
CA ASN A 568 24.98 23.77 3.57
C ASN A 568 25.42 23.21 4.94
N LEU A 569 26.62 22.66 5.06
CA LEU A 569 27.20 22.24 6.34
C LEU A 569 27.77 23.41 7.16
N GLY A 570 27.79 24.62 6.59
CA GLY A 570 28.37 25.82 7.20
C GLY A 570 29.89 25.80 7.18
N ASN A 571 30.49 25.08 6.22
CA ASN A 571 31.94 25.14 6.01
C ASN A 571 32.25 26.46 5.29
N ASP A 572 33.23 27.22 5.77
CA ASP A 572 33.64 28.50 5.17
C ASP A 572 34.27 28.25 3.80
N LEU A 573 33.44 28.36 2.75
CA LEU A 573 33.87 28.24 1.37
C LEU A 573 33.52 29.54 0.65
N THR A 574 34.51 30.42 0.52
CA THR A 574 34.40 31.66 -0.24
C THR A 574 34.83 31.41 -1.68
N VAL A 575 34.00 31.81 -2.64
CA VAL A 575 34.33 31.71 -4.06
C VAL A 575 34.63 33.12 -4.55
N ASN A 576 35.89 33.54 -4.44
CA ASN A 576 36.30 34.88 -4.84
C ASN A 576 36.72 34.89 -6.32
N GLY A 577 36.45 35.97 -7.03
CA GLY A 577 36.85 36.13 -8.43
C GLY A 577 35.85 35.51 -9.43
N LYS A 578 36.36 35.18 -10.62
CA LYS A 578 35.55 34.70 -11.75
C LYS A 578 35.25 33.22 -11.61
N THR A 579 33.98 32.86 -11.67
CA THR A 579 33.53 31.47 -11.51
C THR A 579 32.86 30.97 -12.77
N VAL A 580 33.26 29.77 -13.21
CA VAL A 580 32.62 29.03 -14.29
C VAL A 580 31.80 27.88 -13.71
N VAL A 581 30.54 27.74 -14.12
CA VAL A 581 29.68 26.61 -13.77
C VAL A 581 29.40 25.80 -15.02
N ILE A 582 29.60 24.48 -14.97
CA ILE A 582 29.38 23.60 -16.14
C ILE A 582 28.18 22.70 -15.87
N GLY A 583 27.11 22.88 -16.64
CA GLY A 583 25.87 22.09 -16.57
C GLY A 583 24.62 22.92 -16.90
N GLY A 584 23.57 22.27 -17.43
CA GLY A 584 22.31 22.92 -17.85
C GLY A 584 21.08 22.67 -16.97
N GLY A 585 21.17 21.80 -15.95
CA GLY A 585 20.02 21.42 -15.11
C GLY A 585 19.82 22.29 -13.87
N ASN A 586 18.71 22.08 -13.13
CA ASN A 586 18.36 22.83 -11.92
C ASN A 586 19.50 22.87 -10.88
N VAL A 587 20.26 21.77 -10.72
CA VAL A 587 21.43 21.74 -9.82
C VAL A 587 22.50 22.74 -10.24
N ALA A 588 22.73 22.90 -11.55
CA ALA A 588 23.69 23.88 -12.06
C ALA A 588 23.23 25.32 -11.80
N ILE A 589 21.93 25.59 -11.93
CA ILE A 589 21.33 26.87 -11.56
C ILE A 589 21.53 27.16 -10.06
N ASP A 590 21.23 26.19 -9.20
CA ASP A 590 21.40 26.33 -7.74
C ASP A 590 22.87 26.56 -7.36
N VAL A 591 23.80 25.86 -8.01
CA VAL A 591 25.24 26.07 -7.85
C VAL A 591 25.65 27.48 -8.27
N ALA A 592 25.21 27.95 -9.45
CA ALA A 592 25.55 29.27 -9.95
C ALA A 592 25.01 30.40 -9.06
N ARG A 593 23.75 30.28 -8.61
CA ARG A 593 23.12 31.23 -7.69
C ARG A 593 23.75 31.23 -6.31
N THR A 594 24.19 30.06 -5.85
CA THR A 594 24.93 29.96 -4.59
C THR A 594 26.32 30.60 -4.72
N ALA A 595 27.01 30.42 -5.85
CA ALA A 595 28.31 31.03 -6.12
C ALA A 595 28.25 32.57 -6.04
N VAL A 596 27.20 33.19 -6.60
CA VAL A 596 26.93 34.64 -6.47
C VAL A 596 26.85 35.06 -4.99
N ARG A 597 26.13 34.30 -4.16
CA ARG A 597 25.94 34.60 -2.73
C ARG A 597 27.18 34.33 -1.88
N THR A 598 28.13 33.55 -2.38
CA THR A 598 29.39 33.20 -1.69
C THR A 598 30.58 34.07 -2.11
N GLY A 599 30.33 35.17 -2.83
CA GLY A 599 31.33 36.21 -3.13
C GLY A 599 31.88 36.22 -4.55
N ALA A 600 31.34 35.43 -5.48
CA ALA A 600 31.82 35.41 -6.86
C ALA A 600 31.60 36.79 -7.51
N SER A 601 32.65 37.35 -8.13
CA SER A 601 32.56 38.66 -8.79
C SER A 601 31.84 38.58 -10.13
N GLU A 602 31.90 37.41 -10.78
CA GLU A 602 31.29 37.12 -12.07
C GLU A 602 31.01 35.61 -12.15
N VAL A 603 29.81 35.21 -12.57
CA VAL A 603 29.43 33.80 -12.72
C VAL A 603 28.97 33.54 -14.15
N ASN A 604 29.70 32.69 -14.85
CA ASN A 604 29.37 32.24 -16.22
C ASN A 604 29.00 30.76 -16.19
N MET A 605 27.78 30.43 -16.59
CA MET A 605 27.32 29.07 -16.77
C MET A 605 27.50 28.63 -18.22
N PHE A 606 27.97 27.40 -18.43
CA PHE A 606 28.14 26.78 -19.74
C PHE A 606 27.40 25.44 -19.80
N CYS A 607 26.64 25.21 -20.85
CA CYS A 607 25.90 23.97 -21.04
C CYS A 607 25.91 23.50 -22.50
N LEU A 608 25.71 22.19 -22.70
CA LEU A 608 25.71 21.56 -24.02
C LEU A 608 24.43 21.88 -24.77
N GLU A 609 23.34 22.05 -24.01
CA GLU A 609 22.00 22.26 -24.48
C GLU A 609 21.83 23.65 -25.12
N SER A 610 20.97 23.69 -26.14
CA SER A 610 20.39 24.94 -26.63
C SER A 610 19.59 25.62 -25.51
N ARG A 611 19.13 26.85 -25.73
CA ARG A 611 18.36 27.56 -24.71
C ARG A 611 17.02 26.86 -24.43
N GLU A 612 16.41 26.33 -25.48
CA GLU A 612 15.10 25.69 -25.48
C GLU A 612 15.15 24.28 -24.90
N ASP A 613 16.30 23.60 -25.03
CA ASP A 613 16.50 22.22 -24.57
C ASP A 613 17.14 22.12 -23.18
N MET A 614 17.32 23.25 -22.47
CA MET A 614 17.89 23.24 -21.12
C MET A 614 17.05 22.37 -20.18
N PRO A 615 17.65 21.45 -19.39
CA PRO A 615 16.92 20.61 -18.44
C PRO A 615 16.36 21.38 -17.24
N ALA A 616 16.82 22.62 -17.01
CA ALA A 616 16.34 23.46 -15.92
C ALA A 616 14.94 24.03 -16.19
N LEU A 617 14.18 24.28 -15.13
CA LEU A 617 12.85 24.90 -15.23
C LEU A 617 12.97 26.36 -15.68
N ALA A 618 12.07 26.82 -16.56
CA ALA A 618 12.09 28.17 -17.11
C ALA A 618 12.17 29.26 -16.03
N GLU A 619 11.37 29.12 -14.95
CA GLU A 619 11.37 30.04 -13.80
C GLU A 619 12.75 30.11 -13.11
N GLU A 620 13.44 28.97 -12.95
CA GLU A 620 14.78 28.93 -12.34
C GLU A 620 15.84 29.60 -13.24
N ILE A 621 15.69 29.45 -14.56
CA ILE A 621 16.57 30.11 -15.53
C ILE A 621 16.37 31.63 -15.50
N GLU A 622 15.12 32.10 -15.43
CA GLU A 622 14.81 33.53 -15.29
C GLU A 622 15.37 34.13 -13.99
N GLU A 623 15.25 33.41 -12.88
CA GLU A 623 15.85 33.82 -11.60
C GLU A 623 17.37 33.93 -11.68
N ALA A 624 18.04 32.99 -12.36
CA ALA A 624 19.49 33.03 -12.55
C ALA A 624 19.92 34.27 -13.36
N LEU A 625 19.21 34.57 -14.46
CA LEU A 625 19.47 35.76 -15.28
C LEU A 625 19.24 37.05 -14.50
N ALA A 626 18.17 37.13 -13.69
CA ALA A 626 17.88 38.28 -12.84
C ALA A 626 18.97 38.53 -11.79
N GLU A 627 19.65 37.47 -11.34
CA GLU A 627 20.80 37.55 -10.45
C GLU A 627 22.09 38.03 -11.14
N GLY A 628 22.12 38.04 -12.48
CA GLY A 628 23.27 38.48 -13.28
C GLY A 628 24.18 37.34 -13.74
N ILE A 629 23.70 36.09 -13.66
CA ILE A 629 24.43 34.92 -14.14
C ILE A 629 24.34 34.88 -15.66
N ILE A 630 25.49 34.78 -16.33
CA ILE A 630 25.58 34.72 -17.79
C ILE A 630 25.47 33.25 -18.21
N ILE A 631 24.52 32.93 -19.09
CA ILE A 631 24.30 31.54 -19.56
C ILE A 631 24.78 31.42 -21.00
N ASN A 632 25.76 30.54 -21.21
CA ASN A 632 26.39 30.27 -22.49
C ASN A 632 25.97 28.86 -22.98
N ASN A 633 24.93 28.83 -23.80
CA ASN A 633 24.38 27.62 -24.39
C ASN A 633 25.27 27.05 -25.51
N SER A 634 25.07 25.77 -25.85
CA SER A 634 25.74 25.07 -26.95
C SER A 634 27.28 25.10 -26.86
N ARG A 635 27.84 24.97 -25.66
CA ARG A 635 29.28 24.98 -25.39
C ARG A 635 29.68 23.85 -24.44
N GLY A 636 30.68 23.05 -24.83
CA GLY A 636 31.23 21.96 -24.01
C GLY A 636 32.70 22.19 -23.65
N PRO A 637 33.16 21.77 -22.46
CA PRO A 637 34.53 22.00 -22.03
C PRO A 637 35.51 21.08 -22.78
N LYS A 638 36.64 21.66 -23.23
CA LYS A 638 37.77 20.94 -23.83
C LYS A 638 38.79 20.53 -22.77
N ARG A 639 39.25 21.51 -21.97
CA ARG A 639 40.21 21.33 -20.87
C ARG A 639 40.15 22.51 -19.91
N ILE A 640 40.66 22.31 -18.70
CA ILE A 640 40.83 23.33 -17.67
C ILE A 640 42.28 23.81 -17.70
N LEU A 641 42.47 25.13 -17.82
CA LEU A 641 43.77 25.77 -17.85
C LEU A 641 44.31 25.96 -16.44
N ILE A 642 45.59 25.65 -16.24
CA ILE A 642 46.24 25.66 -14.93
C ILE A 642 47.42 26.64 -14.95
N GLU A 643 47.48 27.51 -13.95
CA GLU A 643 48.66 28.32 -13.63
C GLU A 643 49.05 28.08 -12.16
N ASN A 644 50.32 27.74 -11.90
CA ASN A 644 50.85 27.46 -10.55
C ASN A 644 50.05 26.41 -9.75
N GLY A 645 49.50 25.40 -10.42
CA GLY A 645 48.70 24.33 -9.79
C GLY A 645 47.24 24.71 -9.51
N ARG A 646 46.82 25.94 -9.82
CA ARG A 646 45.47 26.46 -9.64
C ARG A 646 44.79 26.72 -10.99
N THR A 647 43.46 26.61 -10.99
CA THR A 647 42.63 26.94 -12.15
C THR A 647 42.81 28.41 -12.56
N ALA A 648 43.06 28.65 -13.84
CA ALA A 648 43.16 29.98 -14.45
C ALA A 648 42.09 30.24 -15.53
N GLY A 649 41.40 29.19 -15.98
CA GLY A 649 40.32 29.30 -16.96
C GLY A 649 39.89 27.96 -17.55
N VAL A 650 38.98 28.01 -18.50
CA VAL A 650 38.45 26.85 -19.22
C VAL A 650 38.40 27.17 -20.71
N GLU A 651 38.83 26.21 -21.54
CA GLU A 651 38.59 26.25 -22.98
C GLU A 651 37.28 25.52 -23.29
N PHE A 652 36.41 26.15 -24.08
CA PHE A 652 35.13 25.59 -24.52
C PHE A 652 35.08 25.45 -26.03
N MET A 653 34.49 24.36 -26.51
CA MET A 653 34.18 24.10 -27.91
C MET A 653 32.70 24.31 -28.15
N LYS A 654 32.33 24.69 -29.38
CA LYS A 654 30.91 24.71 -29.78
C LYS A 654 30.35 23.29 -29.84
N CYS A 655 29.24 23.05 -29.15
CA CYS A 655 28.49 21.80 -29.21
C CYS A 655 27.53 21.86 -30.40
N ILE A 656 27.72 20.97 -31.38
CA ILE A 656 26.91 20.89 -32.60
C ILE A 656 25.68 20.02 -32.37
N SER A 657 25.87 18.89 -31.68
CA SER A 657 24.81 17.96 -31.31
C SER A 657 25.11 17.35 -29.96
N ILE A 658 24.08 16.98 -29.21
CA ILE A 658 24.17 16.34 -27.90
C ILE A 658 24.02 14.82 -28.01
N TYR A 659 23.32 14.39 -29.07
CA TYR A 659 22.98 13.01 -29.33
C TYR A 659 23.64 12.54 -30.62
N ASP A 660 24.00 11.26 -30.68
CA ASP A 660 24.37 10.60 -31.93
C ASP A 660 23.15 10.32 -32.82
N GLU A 661 23.41 9.74 -34.00
CA GLU A 661 22.39 9.34 -34.98
C GLU A 661 21.35 8.34 -34.43
N ASN A 662 21.66 7.64 -33.33
CA ASN A 662 20.75 6.70 -32.67
C ASN A 662 20.01 7.32 -31.49
N GLY A 663 20.15 8.63 -31.27
CA GLY A 663 19.52 9.35 -30.16
C GLY A 663 20.16 9.08 -28.79
N LYS A 664 21.35 8.46 -28.75
CA LYS A 664 22.09 8.23 -27.50
C LYS A 664 22.94 9.46 -27.18
N PHE A 665 23.02 9.81 -25.90
CA PHE A 665 23.85 10.92 -25.44
C PHE A 665 25.31 10.68 -25.84
N ASN A 666 25.80 11.48 -26.78
CA ASN A 666 27.13 11.45 -27.34
C ASN A 666 27.43 12.80 -28.01
N PRO A 667 27.84 13.81 -27.24
CA PRO A 667 28.03 15.17 -27.75
C PRO A 667 29.08 15.25 -28.85
N ILE A 668 28.77 15.97 -29.92
CA ILE A 668 29.64 16.24 -31.08
C ILE A 668 30.04 17.71 -31.03
N TYR A 669 31.35 17.97 -31.12
CA TYR A 669 31.92 19.30 -30.97
C TYR A 669 32.55 19.82 -32.28
N ASP A 670 32.48 21.13 -32.48
CA ASP A 670 33.31 21.84 -33.47
C ASP A 670 34.60 22.30 -32.78
N GLU A 671 35.69 21.59 -33.06
CA GLU A 671 37.01 21.92 -32.50
C GLU A 671 37.66 23.14 -33.14
N SER A 672 37.09 23.70 -34.22
CA SER A 672 37.58 24.94 -34.82
C SER A 672 37.03 26.19 -34.13
N ASP A 673 35.89 26.07 -33.43
CA ASP A 673 35.25 27.13 -32.65
C ASP A 673 35.55 26.96 -31.15
N VAL A 674 36.79 27.31 -30.77
CA VAL A 674 37.28 27.29 -29.39
C VAL A 674 37.28 28.70 -28.80
N ILE A 675 36.72 28.85 -27.61
CA ILE A 675 36.80 30.07 -26.81
C ILE A 675 37.51 29.78 -25.48
N THR A 676 38.29 30.74 -25.00
CA THR A 676 38.96 30.67 -23.70
C THR A 676 38.32 31.64 -22.72
N VAL A 677 37.91 31.12 -21.57
CA VAL A 677 37.22 31.89 -20.53
C VAL A 677 38.05 31.86 -19.26
N LYS A 678 38.48 33.04 -18.78
CA LYS A 678 39.24 33.15 -17.52
C LYS A 678 38.36 32.84 -16.32
N ALA A 679 38.85 32.01 -15.41
CA ALA A 679 38.13 31.59 -14.22
C ALA A 679 39.11 31.21 -13.11
N ASP A 680 38.84 31.68 -11.89
CA ASP A 680 39.56 31.31 -10.67
C ASP A 680 38.98 30.04 -10.04
N HIS A 681 37.72 29.74 -10.36
CA HIS A 681 36.96 28.60 -9.86
C HIS A 681 36.11 27.95 -10.96
N VAL A 682 36.06 26.61 -10.96
CA VAL A 682 35.24 25.81 -11.88
C VAL A 682 34.35 24.86 -11.09
N LEU A 683 33.04 25.01 -11.23
CA LEU A 683 32.04 24.20 -10.52
C LEU A 683 31.38 23.21 -11.49
N LEU A 684 31.66 21.92 -11.32
CA LEU A 684 31.21 20.85 -12.20
C LEU A 684 29.84 20.32 -11.77
N SER A 685 28.78 20.67 -12.51
CA SER A 685 27.38 20.30 -12.24
C SER A 685 26.81 19.37 -13.31
N VAL A 686 27.60 18.38 -13.71
CA VAL A 686 27.32 17.45 -14.84
C VAL A 686 26.66 16.13 -14.41
N GLY A 687 26.09 16.11 -13.21
CA GLY A 687 25.33 14.99 -12.68
C GLY A 687 25.89 14.41 -11.39
N GLN A 688 25.13 13.47 -10.83
CA GLN A 688 25.44 12.80 -9.58
C GLN A 688 25.89 11.35 -9.81
N SER A 689 26.68 10.84 -8.89
CA SER A 689 27.19 9.46 -8.87
C SER A 689 26.97 8.84 -7.48
N ILE A 690 26.99 7.51 -7.44
CA ILE A 690 26.81 6.75 -6.21
C ILE A 690 28.19 6.32 -5.74
N ASP A 691 28.53 6.68 -4.51
CA ASP A 691 29.71 6.17 -3.82
C ASP A 691 29.29 5.12 -2.79
N LEU A 692 29.53 3.84 -3.08
CA LEU A 692 29.15 2.73 -2.20
C LEU A 692 30.16 2.51 -1.07
N GLY A 693 31.39 3.04 -1.18
CA GLY A 693 32.50 2.64 -0.32
C GLY A 693 32.57 1.11 -0.13
N SER A 694 32.67 0.69 1.13
CA SER A 694 32.63 -0.72 1.55
C SER A 694 31.24 -1.16 2.08
N LEU A 695 30.16 -0.41 1.82
CA LEU A 695 28.82 -0.69 2.35
C LEU A 695 28.34 -2.12 2.06
N ILE A 696 28.59 -2.59 0.84
CA ILE A 696 28.12 -3.88 0.33
C ILE A 696 29.25 -4.92 0.25
N GLU A 697 30.42 -4.62 0.79
CA GLU A 697 31.57 -5.52 0.75
C GLU A 697 31.26 -6.81 1.52
N GLY A 698 31.51 -7.97 0.90
CA GLY A 698 31.16 -9.28 1.46
C GLY A 698 29.65 -9.61 1.47
N SER A 699 28.81 -8.81 0.80
CA SER A 699 27.38 -9.12 0.60
C SER A 699 27.11 -9.81 -0.74
N GLY A 700 25.92 -10.41 -0.88
CA GLY A 700 25.42 -10.98 -2.14
C GLY A 700 24.74 -9.94 -3.05
N ILE A 701 24.95 -8.64 -2.80
CA ILE A 701 24.25 -7.56 -3.50
C ILE A 701 24.90 -7.29 -4.86
N GLU A 702 24.10 -7.33 -5.92
CA GLU A 702 24.53 -7.05 -7.28
C GLU A 702 24.35 -5.56 -7.64
N LEU A 703 25.18 -5.08 -8.57
CA LEU A 703 25.05 -3.74 -9.15
C LEU A 703 24.64 -3.81 -10.62
N ASN A 704 23.89 -2.81 -11.06
CA ASN A 704 23.62 -2.57 -12.48
C ASN A 704 24.85 -1.93 -13.17
N PRO A 705 24.90 -1.91 -14.53
CA PRO A 705 25.99 -1.28 -15.27
C PRO A 705 26.22 0.21 -14.93
N ASN A 706 25.16 0.92 -14.54
CA ASN A 706 25.21 2.32 -14.11
C ASN A 706 25.58 2.50 -12.61
N ARG A 707 26.06 1.44 -11.95
CA ARG A 707 26.47 1.40 -10.53
C ARG A 707 25.34 1.56 -9.50
N THR A 708 24.06 1.55 -9.91
CA THR A 708 22.94 1.44 -8.95
C THR A 708 22.85 0.04 -8.36
N ILE A 709 22.29 -0.10 -7.17
CA ILE A 709 22.01 -1.41 -6.57
C ILE A 709 20.87 -2.07 -7.36
N LYS A 710 21.06 -3.33 -7.74
CA LYS A 710 20.05 -4.13 -8.41
C LYS A 710 19.06 -4.70 -7.39
N ALA A 711 17.78 -4.46 -7.63
CA ALA A 711 16.68 -4.98 -6.82
C ALA A 711 15.43 -5.20 -7.69
N ASP A 712 14.49 -5.99 -7.18
CA ASP A 712 13.18 -6.13 -7.82
C ASP A 712 12.42 -4.78 -7.79
N PRO A 713 11.86 -4.31 -8.92
CA PRO A 713 11.26 -2.99 -9.02
C PRO A 713 9.94 -2.84 -8.24
N PHE A 714 9.30 -3.96 -7.88
CA PHE A 714 8.05 -3.95 -7.11
C PHE A 714 8.32 -4.17 -5.61
N THR A 715 9.18 -5.12 -5.25
CA THR A 715 9.48 -5.48 -3.86
C THR A 715 10.66 -4.73 -3.28
N TYR A 716 11.46 -4.03 -4.09
CA TYR A 716 12.66 -3.30 -3.65
C TYR A 716 13.70 -4.20 -2.97
N GLN A 717 13.55 -5.53 -3.08
CA GLN A 717 14.43 -6.53 -2.46
C GLN A 717 15.63 -6.78 -3.37
N THR A 718 16.82 -6.80 -2.77
CA THR A 718 18.07 -7.09 -3.47
C THR A 718 18.27 -8.61 -3.61
N GLY A 719 19.42 -9.03 -4.15
CA GLY A 719 19.86 -10.44 -4.14
C GLY A 719 20.05 -11.02 -2.72
N GLU A 720 20.19 -10.16 -1.70
CA GLU A 720 20.25 -10.60 -0.30
C GLU A 720 18.87 -10.41 0.37
N PRO A 721 18.23 -11.49 0.89
CA PRO A 721 16.81 -11.44 1.28
C PRO A 721 16.44 -10.41 2.35
N ASP A 722 17.34 -10.12 3.30
CA ASP A 722 17.09 -9.14 4.35
C ASP A 722 17.47 -7.70 3.97
N VAL A 723 17.97 -7.47 2.75
CA VAL A 723 18.39 -6.16 2.27
C VAL A 723 17.47 -5.66 1.16
N PHE A 724 16.92 -4.48 1.41
CA PHE A 724 16.07 -3.71 0.51
C PHE A 724 16.77 -2.40 0.15
N THR A 725 16.43 -1.79 -0.97
CA THR A 725 17.04 -0.51 -1.38
C THR A 725 16.03 0.38 -2.08
N GLY A 726 16.21 1.70 -2.02
CA GLY A 726 15.39 2.63 -2.80
C GLY A 726 15.91 4.06 -2.76
N GLY A 727 15.21 4.95 -3.47
CA GLY A 727 15.74 6.28 -3.82
C GLY A 727 16.83 6.19 -4.89
N ASP A 728 17.68 7.21 -4.96
CA ASP A 728 18.62 7.36 -6.08
C ASP A 728 19.65 6.23 -6.19
N VAL A 729 19.96 5.54 -5.09
CA VAL A 729 20.88 4.38 -5.11
C VAL A 729 20.30 3.18 -5.87
N LEU A 730 18.97 3.11 -6.03
CA LEU A 730 18.27 2.12 -6.85
C LEU A 730 18.02 2.64 -8.27
N THR A 731 17.45 3.83 -8.39
CA THR A 731 16.92 4.35 -9.67
C THR A 731 17.91 5.18 -10.48
N GLY A 732 19.02 5.61 -9.86
CA GLY A 732 19.73 6.81 -10.26
C GLY A 732 19.00 8.08 -9.81
N PRO A 733 19.62 9.27 -9.96
CA PRO A 733 19.07 10.54 -9.47
C PRO A 733 17.67 10.84 -10.02
N ARG A 734 16.69 11.04 -9.13
CA ARG A 734 15.32 11.46 -9.44
C ARG A 734 14.85 12.58 -8.50
N PHE A 735 13.56 12.91 -8.49
CA PHE A 735 13.01 13.92 -7.59
C PHE A 735 12.73 13.35 -6.20
N ALA A 736 12.68 14.22 -5.19
CA ALA A 736 12.41 13.82 -3.81
C ALA A 736 11.11 13.02 -3.65
N ILE A 737 10.08 13.35 -4.43
CA ILE A 737 8.79 12.63 -4.40
C ILE A 737 8.89 11.17 -4.89
N ASP A 738 9.80 10.88 -5.83
CA ASP A 738 10.07 9.51 -6.28
C ASP A 738 10.74 8.71 -5.14
N ALA A 739 11.72 9.32 -4.46
CA ALA A 739 12.40 8.71 -3.33
C ALA A 739 11.44 8.46 -2.15
N ILE A 740 10.50 9.36 -1.90
CA ILE A 740 9.44 9.19 -0.90
C ILE A 740 8.52 8.02 -1.24
N ALA A 741 8.08 7.91 -2.51
CA ALA A 741 7.28 6.78 -2.95
C ALA A 741 8.04 5.45 -2.78
N ALA A 742 9.33 5.41 -3.15
CA ALA A 742 10.20 4.25 -2.97
C ALA A 742 10.36 3.86 -1.49
N GLY A 743 10.48 4.84 -0.58
CA GLY A 743 10.56 4.60 0.86
C GLY A 743 9.31 3.89 1.41
N LYS A 744 8.12 4.34 1.01
CA LYS A 744 6.85 3.68 1.36
C LYS A 744 6.80 2.23 0.87
N GLN A 745 7.19 1.98 -0.38
CA GLN A 745 7.19 0.64 -0.95
C GLN A 745 8.23 -0.29 -0.30
N GLY A 746 9.40 0.26 0.06
CA GLY A 746 10.42 -0.42 0.85
C GLY A 746 9.89 -0.84 2.23
N ALA A 747 9.19 0.05 2.93
CA ALA A 747 8.58 -0.24 4.23
C ALA A 747 7.55 -1.39 4.17
N ILE A 748 6.67 -1.40 3.16
CA ILE A 748 5.70 -2.50 2.93
C ILE A 748 6.42 -3.84 2.72
N SER A 749 7.53 -3.81 1.99
CA SER A 749 8.31 -4.99 1.65
C SER A 749 9.05 -5.53 2.88
N ILE A 750 9.69 -4.65 3.65
CA ILE A 750 10.33 -4.99 4.92
C ILE A 750 9.32 -5.56 5.91
N HIS A 751 8.15 -4.93 6.05
CA HIS A 751 7.07 -5.45 6.89
C HIS A 751 6.75 -6.90 6.53
N ARG A 752 6.59 -7.23 5.25
CA ARG A 752 6.29 -8.59 4.80
C ARG A 752 7.45 -9.53 5.10
N TYR A 753 8.68 -9.15 4.77
CA TYR A 753 9.86 -9.98 4.96
C TYR A 753 10.10 -10.39 6.41
N VAL A 754 9.99 -9.46 7.35
CA VAL A 754 10.28 -9.75 8.76
C VAL A 754 9.19 -10.52 9.47
N GLN A 755 8.04 -10.74 8.81
CA GLN A 755 6.92 -11.52 9.35
C GLN A 755 6.92 -12.94 8.77
N PRO A 756 6.65 -13.97 9.59
CA PRO A 756 6.73 -15.35 9.14
C PRO A 756 5.73 -15.63 8.02
N GLY A 757 6.14 -16.41 7.02
CA GLY A 757 5.26 -16.97 5.99
C GLY A 757 4.52 -15.96 5.09
N GLN A 758 4.96 -14.69 5.07
CA GLN A 758 4.35 -13.68 4.21
C GLN A 758 4.99 -13.67 2.82
N SER A 759 4.15 -13.55 1.80
CA SER A 759 4.60 -13.34 0.42
C SER A 759 4.90 -11.86 0.19
N MET A 760 5.90 -11.59 -0.66
CA MET A 760 6.27 -10.22 -1.05
C MET A 760 5.26 -9.57 -2.02
N ILE A 761 4.44 -10.39 -2.72
CA ILE A 761 3.59 -9.94 -3.83
C ILE A 761 2.09 -10.15 -3.59
N ILE A 762 1.71 -11.21 -2.87
CA ILE A 762 0.31 -11.61 -2.74
C ILE A 762 -0.48 -10.61 -1.90
N GLY A 763 -1.60 -10.14 -2.42
CA GLY A 763 -2.48 -9.17 -1.77
C GLY A 763 -1.89 -7.77 -1.68
N ARG A 764 -0.79 -7.49 -2.37
CA ARG A 764 -0.18 -6.16 -2.44
C ARG A 764 -0.78 -5.38 -3.59
N ASP A 765 -1.09 -4.11 -3.35
CA ASP A 765 -1.55 -3.19 -4.38
C ASP A 765 -0.39 -2.82 -5.31
N ARG A 766 -0.61 -2.92 -6.63
CA ARG A 766 0.37 -2.52 -7.66
C ARG A 766 0.42 -1.01 -7.85
N ARG A 767 -0.61 -0.29 -7.40
CA ARG A 767 -0.73 1.18 -7.52
C ARG A 767 -0.58 1.61 -8.98
N GLU A 768 -1.23 0.88 -9.88
CA GLU A 768 -1.23 1.19 -11.31
C GLU A 768 -2.35 2.19 -11.60
N TYR A 769 -1.95 3.42 -11.91
CA TYR A 769 -2.87 4.49 -12.25
C TYR A 769 -2.57 5.01 -13.65
N HIS A 770 -3.61 5.15 -14.48
CA HIS A 770 -3.53 5.80 -15.78
C HIS A 770 -4.54 6.95 -15.89
N ALA A 771 -4.12 8.00 -16.58
CA ALA A 771 -4.96 9.16 -16.85
C ALA A 771 -6.07 8.81 -17.85
N PHE A 772 -7.21 9.48 -17.75
CA PHE A 772 -8.19 9.46 -18.84
C PHE A 772 -7.65 10.24 -20.06
N ASP A 773 -8.23 9.96 -21.22
CA ASP A 773 -7.94 10.69 -22.46
C ASP A 773 -8.53 12.11 -22.40
N LYS A 774 -7.66 13.12 -22.41
CA LYS A 774 -8.06 14.53 -22.35
C LYS A 774 -8.71 15.01 -23.66
N GLU A 775 -8.31 14.45 -24.80
CA GLU A 775 -8.86 14.81 -26.12
C GLU A 775 -10.31 14.34 -26.29
N ASN A 776 -10.73 13.38 -25.46
CA ASN A 776 -12.09 12.86 -25.44
C ASN A 776 -12.99 13.58 -24.43
N LEU A 777 -12.57 14.69 -23.82
CA LEU A 777 -13.39 15.42 -22.85
C LEU A 777 -14.39 16.36 -23.51
N ASN A 778 -15.62 16.38 -22.98
CA ASN A 778 -16.61 17.41 -23.28
C ASN A 778 -16.73 18.35 -22.08
N LEU A 779 -16.07 19.50 -22.18
CA LEU A 779 -15.95 20.46 -21.10
C LEU A 779 -17.04 21.55 -21.14
N GLY A 780 -17.68 21.82 -22.28
CA GLY A 780 -18.65 22.92 -22.38
C GLY A 780 -18.06 24.27 -21.96
N ASP A 781 -18.88 25.14 -21.37
CA ASP A 781 -18.43 26.44 -20.82
C ASP A 781 -17.99 26.32 -19.36
N TYR A 782 -16.79 26.80 -19.07
CA TYR A 782 -16.21 26.88 -17.72
C TYR A 782 -15.89 28.32 -17.34
N ASP A 783 -15.86 28.60 -16.03
CA ASP A 783 -15.29 29.84 -15.52
C ASP A 783 -13.83 29.98 -15.97
N ARG A 784 -13.33 31.22 -16.07
CA ARG A 784 -11.93 31.53 -16.38
C ARG A 784 -11.30 32.38 -15.28
N GLN A 785 -11.62 32.06 -14.02
CA GLN A 785 -11.06 32.79 -12.90
C GLN A 785 -9.53 32.72 -12.95
N PRO A 786 -8.81 33.86 -12.83
CA PRO A 786 -7.36 33.87 -12.86
C PRO A 786 -6.73 33.00 -11.76
N ARG A 787 -5.67 32.29 -12.14
CA ARG A 787 -4.82 31.54 -11.20
C ARG A 787 -4.27 32.49 -10.13
N GLN A 788 -4.33 32.08 -8.86
CA GLN A 788 -3.68 32.79 -7.78
C GLN A 788 -2.15 32.61 -7.85
N SER A 789 -1.40 33.67 -7.56
CA SER A 789 0.07 33.65 -7.54
C SER A 789 0.60 34.00 -6.16
N ALA A 790 1.74 33.40 -5.79
CA ALA A 790 2.43 33.75 -4.55
C ALA A 790 3.00 35.16 -4.67
N GLY A 791 2.92 35.93 -3.58
CA GLY A 791 3.59 37.22 -3.49
C GLY A 791 5.09 37.06 -3.20
N HIS A 792 5.81 38.17 -3.22
CA HIS A 792 7.19 38.24 -2.77
C HIS A 792 7.26 39.02 -1.45
N ILE A 793 8.17 38.63 -0.55
CA ILE A 793 8.38 39.31 0.72
C ILE A 793 8.98 40.70 0.45
N ALA A 794 8.25 41.75 0.84
CA ALA A 794 8.66 43.14 0.63
C ALA A 794 10.00 43.46 1.33
N GLY A 795 10.90 44.16 0.64
CA GLY A 795 12.19 44.62 1.17
C GLY A 795 13.31 43.57 1.19
N VAL A 796 13.06 42.34 0.73
CA VAL A 796 14.08 41.28 0.64
C VAL A 796 14.59 41.19 -0.80
N SER A 797 15.87 41.52 -1.02
CA SER A 797 16.51 41.30 -2.33
C SER A 797 16.89 39.83 -2.48
N SER A 798 16.44 39.20 -3.57
CA SER A 798 16.81 37.81 -3.90
C SER A 798 18.33 37.62 -3.92
N LYS A 799 19.09 38.63 -4.37
CA LYS A 799 20.56 38.58 -4.48
C LYS A 799 21.29 38.47 -3.13
N SER A 800 20.69 38.92 -2.03
CA SER A 800 21.39 39.03 -0.73
C SER A 800 20.84 38.12 0.36
N THR A 801 19.74 37.41 0.12
CA THR A 801 19.12 36.52 1.11
C THR A 801 19.32 35.04 0.81
N PHE A 802 19.37 34.24 1.88
CA PHE A 802 19.27 32.79 1.86
C PHE A 802 17.88 32.29 2.30
N LYS A 803 16.88 33.17 2.40
CA LYS A 803 15.47 32.81 2.69
C LYS A 803 14.65 32.73 1.41
N ASP A 804 13.64 31.85 1.38
CA ASP A 804 12.65 31.80 0.28
C ASP A 804 11.94 33.15 0.18
N PRO A 805 12.08 33.89 -0.93
CA PRO A 805 11.47 35.20 -1.07
C PRO A 805 9.95 35.12 -1.33
N ARG A 806 9.40 33.92 -1.59
CA ARG A 806 7.98 33.73 -1.89
C ARG A 806 7.14 33.65 -0.62
N SER A 807 6.07 34.43 -0.56
CA SER A 807 5.07 34.30 0.51
C SER A 807 4.24 33.02 0.34
N THR A 808 3.80 32.45 1.44
CA THR A 808 2.73 31.43 1.42
C THR A 808 1.41 32.10 1.01
N PHE A 809 0.51 31.35 0.35
CA PHE A 809 -0.85 31.84 0.08
C PHE A 809 -1.57 32.27 1.37
N THR A 810 -2.48 33.23 1.25
CA THR A 810 -3.46 33.50 2.31
C THR A 810 -4.61 32.50 2.25
N ASP A 811 -5.41 32.43 3.32
CA ASP A 811 -6.63 31.63 3.38
C ASP A 811 -7.60 31.99 2.23
N GLU A 812 -7.74 33.28 1.92
CA GLU A 812 -8.57 33.78 0.82
C GLU A 812 -8.04 33.34 -0.55
N GLN A 813 -6.71 33.35 -0.74
CA GLN A 813 -6.09 32.86 -1.98
C GLN A 813 -6.33 31.35 -2.14
N VAL A 814 -6.18 30.57 -1.07
CA VAL A 814 -6.44 29.13 -1.11
C VAL A 814 -7.90 28.85 -1.47
N LYS A 815 -8.87 29.54 -0.83
CA LYS A 815 -10.29 29.39 -1.17
C LYS A 815 -10.55 29.66 -2.65
N LYS A 816 -10.12 30.82 -3.16
CA LYS A 816 -10.25 31.18 -4.58
C LYS A 816 -9.59 30.19 -5.53
N GLU A 817 -8.38 29.72 -5.20
CA GLU A 817 -7.67 28.79 -6.07
C GLU A 817 -8.30 27.40 -6.08
N THR A 818 -8.80 26.92 -4.93
CA THR A 818 -9.45 25.61 -4.83
C THR A 818 -10.77 25.54 -5.58
N GLU A 819 -11.50 26.66 -5.72
CA GLU A 819 -12.75 26.77 -6.49
C GLU A 819 -12.55 26.51 -7.99
N ARG A 820 -11.34 26.72 -8.52
CA ARG A 820 -11.01 26.47 -9.94
C ARG A 820 -10.92 24.99 -10.29
N CYS A 821 -10.83 24.10 -9.29
CA CYS A 821 -10.60 22.67 -9.49
C CYS A 821 -11.80 21.97 -10.17
N LEU A 822 -11.56 21.39 -11.35
CA LEU A 822 -12.60 20.72 -12.15
C LEU A 822 -13.15 19.42 -11.55
N SER A 823 -12.57 18.92 -10.45
CA SER A 823 -12.97 17.65 -9.83
C SER A 823 -12.99 16.48 -10.83
N CYS A 824 -11.87 16.27 -11.53
CA CYS A 824 -11.77 15.43 -12.73
C CYS A 824 -12.21 13.96 -12.57
N GLY A 825 -11.96 13.34 -11.42
CA GLY A 825 -12.25 11.91 -11.16
C GLY A 825 -13.38 11.66 -10.16
N ALA A 826 -13.98 10.47 -10.25
CA ALA A 826 -14.89 9.90 -9.25
C ALA A 826 -14.67 8.39 -9.10
N THR A 827 -14.95 7.84 -7.92
CA THR A 827 -14.94 6.38 -7.73
C THR A 827 -16.13 5.74 -8.44
N VAL A 828 -15.90 4.60 -9.07
CA VAL A 828 -16.92 3.74 -9.70
C VAL A 828 -17.05 2.47 -8.87
N VAL A 829 -18.29 2.00 -8.71
CA VAL A 829 -18.60 0.77 -7.98
C VAL A 829 -19.18 -0.29 -8.92
N ASP A 830 -18.61 -1.49 -8.87
CA ASP A 830 -19.24 -2.71 -9.35
C ASP A 830 -20.19 -3.23 -8.26
N GLU A 831 -21.48 -2.92 -8.42
CA GLU A 831 -22.53 -3.34 -7.50
C GLU A 831 -22.66 -4.86 -7.38
N TYR A 832 -22.27 -5.62 -8.41
CA TYR A 832 -22.30 -7.08 -8.36
C TYR A 832 -21.13 -7.64 -7.56
N LEU A 833 -19.93 -7.07 -7.66
CA LEU A 833 -18.78 -7.50 -6.85
C LEU A 833 -18.85 -7.02 -5.40
N CYS A 834 -19.57 -5.92 -5.11
CA CYS A 834 -19.66 -5.39 -3.76
C CYS A 834 -20.28 -6.39 -2.75
N VAL A 835 -19.53 -6.73 -1.70
CA VAL A 835 -20.00 -7.62 -0.61
C VAL A 835 -20.78 -6.89 0.50
N GLY A 836 -20.89 -5.56 0.43
CA GLY A 836 -21.67 -4.77 1.38
C GLY A 836 -21.05 -4.65 2.77
N CYS A 837 -19.71 -4.59 2.85
CA CYS A 837 -18.98 -4.54 4.12
C CYS A 837 -18.89 -3.14 4.76
N GLY A 838 -19.05 -2.06 4.00
CA GLY A 838 -19.00 -0.69 4.53
C GLY A 838 -17.61 -0.09 4.74
N ALA A 839 -16.52 -0.85 4.53
CA ALA A 839 -15.15 -0.33 4.70
C ALA A 839 -14.85 0.90 3.81
N CYS A 840 -15.45 0.98 2.61
CA CYS A 840 -15.35 2.15 1.74
C CYS A 840 -16.03 3.41 2.31
N THR A 841 -17.11 3.23 3.07
CA THR A 841 -17.85 4.32 3.73
C THR A 841 -17.01 4.91 4.85
N MET A 842 -16.38 4.05 5.66
CA MET A 842 -15.52 4.46 6.77
C MET A 842 -14.29 5.28 6.33
N ARG A 843 -13.83 5.10 5.09
CA ARG A 843 -12.71 5.84 4.52
C ARG A 843 -13.12 7.12 3.78
N CYS A 844 -14.42 7.39 3.65
CA CYS A 844 -14.90 8.52 2.87
C CYS A 844 -15.06 9.77 3.74
N LYS A 845 -14.10 10.70 3.69
CA LYS A 845 -14.16 12.00 4.39
C LYS A 845 -15.13 13.04 3.78
N PHE A 846 -15.89 12.65 2.75
CA PHE A 846 -16.67 13.54 1.88
C PHE A 846 -18.17 13.17 1.81
N ASP A 847 -18.61 12.18 2.58
CA ASP A 847 -19.97 11.63 2.52
C ASP A 847 -20.42 11.26 1.10
N ALA A 848 -19.46 10.84 0.27
CA ALA A 848 -19.68 10.50 -1.13
C ALA A 848 -20.06 9.03 -1.31
N ILE A 849 -19.92 8.20 -0.27
CA ILE A 849 -20.23 6.78 -0.32
C ILE A 849 -21.19 6.45 0.83
N SER A 850 -22.27 5.74 0.52
CA SER A 850 -23.19 5.18 1.51
C SER A 850 -23.44 3.70 1.22
N LEU A 851 -23.87 2.94 2.22
CA LEU A 851 -24.43 1.60 2.02
C LEU A 851 -25.94 1.70 1.84
N ILE A 852 -26.46 1.08 0.79
CA ILE A 852 -27.90 0.98 0.54
C ILE A 852 -28.34 -0.46 0.74
N ARG A 853 -29.38 -0.68 1.54
CA ARG A 853 -29.99 -2.01 1.68
C ARG A 853 -30.75 -2.39 0.42
N LYS A 854 -30.16 -3.29 -0.37
CA LYS A 854 -30.70 -3.74 -1.68
C LYS A 854 -31.43 -5.08 -1.60
N TYR A 855 -31.13 -5.87 -0.57
CA TYR A 855 -31.67 -7.21 -0.36
C TYR A 855 -32.28 -7.34 1.05
N ASP A 856 -33.01 -8.43 1.26
CA ASP A 856 -33.68 -8.74 2.53
C ASP A 856 -33.51 -10.22 2.91
N GLY A 857 -32.33 -10.77 2.64
CA GLY A 857 -31.99 -12.16 2.92
C GLY A 857 -31.54 -12.34 4.37
N GLU A 858 -31.98 -13.43 5.01
CA GLU A 858 -31.64 -13.78 6.39
C GLU A 858 -30.97 -15.14 6.49
N GLY A 859 -30.14 -15.29 7.53
CA GLY A 859 -29.51 -16.56 7.85
C GLY A 859 -30.55 -17.62 8.23
N VAL A 860 -30.27 -18.88 7.92
CA VAL A 860 -31.14 -20.02 8.25
C VAL A 860 -30.36 -21.06 9.02
N ALA A 861 -31.06 -21.84 9.83
CA ALA A 861 -30.43 -22.96 10.53
C ALA A 861 -29.96 -24.02 9.50
N PHE A 862 -28.90 -24.75 9.85
CA PHE A 862 -28.32 -25.77 8.98
C PHE A 862 -29.35 -26.80 8.48
N GLU A 863 -30.32 -27.16 9.33
CA GLU A 863 -31.37 -28.14 9.06
C GLU A 863 -32.31 -27.68 7.93
N ASP A 864 -32.52 -26.37 7.80
CA ASP A 864 -33.43 -25.75 6.83
C ASP A 864 -32.74 -25.34 5.51
N LEU A 865 -31.42 -25.43 5.46
CA LEU A 865 -30.62 -24.92 4.34
C LEU A 865 -30.87 -25.67 3.02
N LYS A 866 -30.88 -27.01 3.09
CA LYS A 866 -30.97 -27.89 1.92
C LYS A 866 -32.20 -27.61 1.03
N PRO A 867 -33.44 -27.55 1.55
CA PRO A 867 -34.61 -27.30 0.71
C PRO A 867 -34.56 -25.91 0.03
N ILE A 868 -34.05 -24.89 0.72
CA ILE A 868 -33.92 -23.52 0.19
C ILE A 868 -32.93 -23.48 -0.98
N VAL A 869 -31.75 -24.07 -0.80
CA VAL A 869 -30.70 -24.13 -1.84
C VAL A 869 -31.18 -24.92 -3.06
N VAL A 870 -31.81 -26.07 -2.88
CA VAL A 870 -32.33 -26.88 -3.99
C VAL A 870 -33.37 -26.10 -4.80
N LYS A 871 -34.32 -25.43 -4.13
CA LYS A 871 -35.32 -24.56 -4.77
C LYS A 871 -34.66 -23.43 -5.58
N HIS A 872 -33.60 -22.83 -5.04
CA HIS A 872 -32.86 -21.77 -5.72
C HIS A 872 -32.13 -22.28 -6.97
N ILE A 873 -31.45 -23.43 -6.89
CA ILE A 873 -30.76 -24.05 -8.02
C ILE A 873 -31.73 -24.33 -9.17
N LEU A 874 -32.92 -24.87 -8.87
CA LEU A 874 -33.95 -25.13 -9.89
C LEU A 874 -34.41 -23.83 -10.57
N LYS A 875 -34.67 -22.78 -9.78
CA LYS A 875 -35.04 -21.45 -10.31
C LYS A 875 -33.93 -20.87 -11.20
N ARG A 876 -32.66 -21.02 -10.80
CA ARG A 876 -31.51 -20.59 -11.60
C ARG A 876 -31.42 -21.34 -12.93
N LYS A 877 -31.55 -22.67 -12.93
CA LYS A 877 -31.55 -23.47 -14.17
C LYS A 877 -32.62 -22.97 -15.16
N GLY A 878 -33.82 -22.68 -14.67
CA GLY A 878 -34.89 -22.09 -15.49
C GLY A 878 -34.50 -20.74 -16.11
N LYS A 879 -33.87 -19.84 -15.33
CA LYS A 879 -33.38 -18.55 -15.84
C LYS A 879 -32.33 -18.70 -16.94
N ILE A 880 -31.39 -19.63 -16.78
CA ILE A 880 -30.33 -19.91 -17.76
C ILE A 880 -30.94 -20.36 -19.10
N ILE A 881 -31.90 -21.30 -19.06
CA ILE A 881 -32.58 -21.81 -20.26
C ILE A 881 -33.32 -20.67 -20.97
N MET A 882 -34.08 -19.87 -20.23
CA MET A 882 -34.82 -18.73 -20.78
C MET A 882 -33.89 -17.68 -21.42
N LYS A 883 -32.74 -17.40 -20.79
CA LYS A 883 -31.73 -16.47 -21.33
C LYS A 883 -31.10 -17.00 -22.62
N LYS A 884 -30.74 -18.28 -22.67
CA LYS A 884 -30.23 -18.94 -23.89
C LYS A 884 -31.24 -18.84 -25.04
N ALA A 885 -32.52 -19.13 -24.78
CA ALA A 885 -33.58 -18.99 -25.77
C ALA A 885 -33.74 -17.55 -26.29
N LYS A 886 -33.72 -16.55 -25.39
CA LYS A 886 -33.83 -15.13 -25.76
C LYS A 886 -32.64 -14.65 -26.60
N ASN A 887 -31.43 -15.13 -26.33
CA ASN A 887 -30.24 -14.78 -27.11
C ASN A 887 -30.26 -15.42 -28.50
N LEU A 888 -30.73 -16.67 -28.63
CA LEU A 888 -30.91 -17.33 -29.93
C LEU A 888 -31.94 -16.60 -30.81
N LEU A 889 -33.02 -16.09 -30.22
CA LEU A 889 -34.05 -15.30 -30.93
C LEU A 889 -33.58 -13.90 -31.32
N ARG A 890 -32.53 -13.36 -30.68
CA ARG A 890 -31.95 -12.05 -31.00
C ARG A 890 -30.84 -12.09 -32.05
N ASN A 891 -30.24 -13.27 -32.25
CA ASN A 891 -29.17 -13.50 -33.21
C ASN A 891 -29.67 -14.12 -34.53
N LYS A 892 -30.98 -14.36 -34.65
CA LYS A 892 -31.70 -14.52 -35.92
C LYS A 892 -32.33 -13.19 -36.27
#